data_AF-A0A6G0FEV2-F1
#
_entry.id   AF-A0A6G0FEV2-F1
#
_cell.length_a   1.000
_cell.length_b   1.000
_cell.length_c   1.000
_cell.angle_alpha   90.00
_cell.angle_beta   90.00
_cell.angle_gamma   90.00
#
_symmetry.space_group_name_H-M   'P 1'
#
loop_
_entity.id
_entity.type
_entity.pdbx_description
1 polymer ?
#
loop_
_entity_poly.entity_id
_entity_poly.type
_entity_poly.pdbx_seq_one_letter_code
_entity_poly.pdbx_strand_id
1 'polypeptide(L)'
;MPEIDAEDWARIEAWRELPARQRRVFSVLGPALSGRSAYLRAVQDRWPSAVLIDCRGMSADAVATRMREECSTAPAGHPCVLLLANVQYAGEVLTSSEPARVAEVLAPGFRRFQGREVWVTAEYDPGVVAAPRFAEYEVTLSAPALIAGDGEEEPTAVGWLGALAAAELRQVPLSVWQLLCSAIGVPTEARPLLTFAEERPDVLVVDEDRSSVAFRSEAFHHAWRHRQPMDTEAQARVVGALMAAAVDGDGPGLWSEQGPVRQYAARALPLHAALAGTLPHLLDDGRLLAQFSPAALREALAVAHPDGVPYGSVAAMLHYLEVQGVTPPSQGEWVAWLHHAALSSGRTELADGLLAAGVPLPWRTTWTRWRPAGIFGRTEGDAGRVDELGVVVGESGLTVVTARDVTTGKIAYPKYRYLRQEWSPTTGEPVSTPVEVHASLSDDPLPWSSPRGSGRHEAPDITFAEHTDTGWKLDIPTVPAPPTCPQAVTKGLYIDDDGHWVLAGTAGLFAVSVRATADTAHDTYPQRPLIAAHTRPAPWPLPPSATAALRGEGMRDWLEQTFGAGTCHQLADEQLPQGLTDPAARGFLTRTGLPEIGDFLHLNITPRVDSPLVEVSWPGQDRNVPRQHRARSGAPSSGPFYELGTWMSSRLLLDGSTGRLYRDTTGGSPDPVAGTSLAQFFTMVRLYDEFRRTHFPYVTDHKDARDNLARWCEQIDHAASRAETWTLILEGHDFEDSTWDLASYGLEWV
;
A
#
# COMPACT_ATOMS: atom_id res chain seq x y z
N MET A 1 -10.39 -34.73 28.68
CA MET A 1 -10.48 -33.93 27.45
C MET A 1 -11.88 -33.34 27.40
N PRO A 2 -12.08 -32.10 26.94
CA PRO A 2 -13.43 -31.59 26.76
C PRO A 2 -14.14 -32.44 25.70
N GLU A 3 -15.16 -33.19 26.11
CA GLU A 3 -16.10 -33.79 25.15
C GLU A 3 -17.01 -32.68 24.63
N ILE A 4 -17.29 -32.69 23.32
CA ILE A 4 -18.28 -31.78 22.74
C ILE A 4 -19.64 -32.22 23.26
N ASP A 5 -20.26 -31.38 24.10
CA ASP A 5 -21.59 -31.66 24.61
C ASP A 5 -22.66 -31.53 23.51
N ALA A 6 -23.89 -31.92 23.83
CA ALA A 6 -24.98 -31.90 22.85
C ALA A 6 -25.41 -30.47 22.47
N GLU A 7 -25.21 -29.48 23.35
CA GLU A 7 -25.59 -28.09 23.10
C GLU A 7 -24.60 -27.43 22.14
N ASP A 8 -23.30 -27.60 22.38
CA ASP A 8 -22.23 -27.13 21.52
C ASP A 8 -22.33 -27.72 20.11
N TRP A 9 -22.64 -29.02 20.00
CA TRP A 9 -22.85 -29.65 18.70
C TRP A 9 -24.10 -29.11 17.98
N ALA A 10 -25.20 -28.90 18.70
CA ALA A 10 -26.41 -28.30 18.13
C ALA A 10 -26.16 -26.86 17.63
N ARG A 11 -25.29 -26.09 18.30
CA ARG A 11 -24.87 -24.76 17.81
C ARG A 11 -24.07 -24.84 16.51
N ILE A 12 -23.17 -25.81 16.39
CA ILE A 12 -22.43 -26.07 15.13
C ILE A 12 -23.42 -26.44 14.02
N GLU A 13 -24.40 -27.30 14.29
CA GLU A 13 -25.44 -27.66 13.31
C GLU A 13 -26.30 -26.45 12.89
N ALA A 14 -26.73 -25.62 13.84
CA ALA A 14 -27.48 -24.41 13.52
C ALA A 14 -26.67 -23.43 12.65
N TRP A 15 -25.38 -23.26 12.94
CA TRP A 15 -24.47 -22.45 12.12
C TRP A 15 -24.31 -23.02 10.70
N ARG A 16 -24.29 -24.34 10.55
CA ARG A 16 -24.20 -25.00 9.23
C ARG A 16 -25.41 -24.74 8.35
N GLU A 17 -26.60 -24.59 8.92
CA GLU A 17 -27.83 -24.34 8.14
C GLU A 17 -27.96 -22.90 7.63
N LEU A 18 -27.07 -21.98 8.03
CA LEU A 18 -27.09 -20.61 7.55
C LEU A 18 -26.76 -20.50 6.05
N PRO A 19 -27.41 -19.60 5.30
CA PRO A 19 -27.00 -19.28 3.93
C PRO A 19 -25.54 -18.78 3.88
N ALA A 20 -24.76 -19.11 2.85
CA ALA A 20 -23.35 -18.72 2.73
C ALA A 20 -23.06 -17.21 2.86
N ARG A 21 -24.03 -16.34 2.55
CA ARG A 21 -23.90 -14.89 2.73
C ARG A 21 -23.91 -14.47 4.20
N GLN A 22 -24.62 -15.23 5.04
CA GLN A 22 -24.75 -15.03 6.49
C GLN A 22 -23.76 -15.90 7.28
N ARG A 23 -23.36 -17.06 6.75
CA ARG A 23 -22.38 -17.96 7.38
C ARG A 23 -21.00 -17.32 7.40
N ARG A 24 -20.59 -16.86 8.59
CA ARG A 24 -19.23 -16.38 8.89
C ARG A 24 -18.42 -17.48 9.58
N VAL A 25 -17.40 -17.12 10.35
CA VAL A 25 -16.56 -18.03 11.14
C VAL A 25 -17.29 -18.50 12.39
N PHE A 26 -17.19 -19.80 12.70
CA PHE A 26 -17.54 -20.33 14.02
C PHE A 26 -16.37 -20.16 14.98
N SER A 27 -16.57 -19.50 16.11
CA SER A 27 -15.47 -19.13 17.02
C SER A 27 -15.42 -20.03 18.26
N VAL A 28 -14.25 -20.58 18.57
CA VAL A 28 -13.99 -21.33 19.80
C VAL A 28 -13.11 -20.48 20.71
N LEU A 29 -13.73 -19.85 21.70
CA LEU A 29 -13.09 -18.89 22.60
C LEU A 29 -12.64 -19.55 23.90
N GLY A 30 -11.61 -18.99 24.51
CA GLY A 30 -11.19 -19.37 25.85
C GLY A 30 -9.75 -18.96 26.12
N PRO A 31 -9.34 -18.86 27.39
CA PRO A 31 -7.97 -18.51 27.73
C PRO A 31 -7.00 -19.65 27.37
N ALA A 32 -5.71 -19.41 27.57
CA ALA A 32 -4.68 -20.43 27.47
C ALA A 32 -5.06 -21.70 28.28
N LEU A 33 -4.74 -22.87 27.72
CA LEU A 33 -4.95 -24.18 28.34
C LEU A 33 -6.43 -24.57 28.62
N SER A 34 -7.42 -23.83 28.09
CA SER A 34 -8.84 -24.19 28.21
C SER A 34 -9.27 -25.42 27.39
N GLY A 35 -8.37 -25.99 26.59
CA GLY A 35 -8.65 -27.18 25.78
C GLY A 35 -9.24 -26.91 24.39
N ARG A 36 -9.17 -25.66 23.90
CA ARG A 36 -9.64 -25.28 22.55
C ARG A 36 -9.14 -26.19 21.43
N SER A 37 -7.85 -26.48 21.38
CA SER A 37 -7.31 -27.30 20.28
C SER A 37 -7.74 -28.77 20.42
N ALA A 38 -8.04 -29.23 21.64
CA ALA A 38 -8.65 -30.53 21.85
C ALA A 38 -10.12 -30.55 21.40
N TYR A 39 -10.86 -29.45 21.62
CA TYR A 39 -12.23 -29.29 21.12
C TYR A 39 -12.25 -29.32 19.58
N LEU A 40 -11.36 -28.61 18.89
CA LEU A 40 -11.27 -28.66 17.43
C LEU A 40 -10.97 -30.08 16.90
N ARG A 41 -10.09 -30.83 17.57
CA ARG A 41 -9.86 -32.25 17.22
C ARG A 41 -11.12 -33.11 17.42
N ALA A 42 -11.86 -32.89 18.50
CA ALA A 42 -13.13 -33.59 18.71
C ALA A 42 -14.18 -33.22 17.62
N VAL A 43 -14.15 -31.99 17.09
CA VAL A 43 -15.00 -31.59 15.95
C VAL A 43 -14.56 -32.36 14.71
N GLN A 44 -13.25 -32.47 14.46
CA GLN A 44 -12.69 -33.25 13.36
C GLN A 44 -13.06 -34.74 13.45
N ASP A 45 -13.05 -35.32 14.65
CA ASP A 45 -13.42 -36.73 14.85
C ASP A 45 -14.89 -36.99 14.49
N ARG A 46 -15.80 -36.04 14.81
CA ARG A 46 -17.22 -36.10 14.41
C ARG A 46 -17.43 -35.70 12.95
N TRP A 47 -16.45 -35.04 12.34
CA TRP A 47 -16.50 -34.56 10.97
C TRP A 47 -15.23 -34.91 10.19
N PRO A 48 -15.09 -36.16 9.73
CA PRO A 48 -13.82 -36.64 9.16
C PRO A 48 -13.35 -35.92 7.89
N SER A 49 -14.23 -35.21 7.18
CA SER A 49 -13.87 -34.40 6.02
C SER A 49 -13.34 -33.00 6.39
N ALA A 50 -13.30 -32.65 7.67
CA ALA A 50 -12.73 -31.39 8.15
C ALA A 50 -11.21 -31.48 8.25
N VAL A 51 -10.54 -30.41 7.82
CA VAL A 51 -9.08 -30.30 7.84
C VAL A 51 -8.67 -29.37 8.96
N LEU A 52 -7.81 -29.86 9.85
CA LEU A 52 -7.20 -29.07 10.91
C LEU A 52 -5.90 -28.43 10.41
N ILE A 53 -5.82 -27.10 10.49
CA ILE A 53 -4.64 -26.30 10.16
C ILE A 53 -4.13 -25.68 11.46
N ASP A 54 -2.89 -25.96 11.84
CA ASP A 54 -2.21 -25.30 12.96
C ASP A 54 -1.58 -24.00 12.48
N CYS A 55 -2.15 -22.86 12.87
CA CYS A 55 -1.67 -21.53 12.46
C CYS A 55 -0.42 -21.08 13.21
N ARG A 56 0.04 -21.85 14.21
CA ARG A 56 1.20 -21.50 15.03
C ARG A 56 2.44 -21.20 14.18
N GLY A 57 2.99 -20.00 14.32
CA GLY A 57 4.19 -19.59 13.59
C GLY A 57 3.98 -19.28 12.10
N MET A 58 2.77 -19.42 11.56
CA MET A 58 2.46 -19.17 10.16
C MET A 58 2.02 -17.72 9.94
N SER A 59 2.54 -17.06 8.90
CA SER A 59 1.97 -15.80 8.41
C SER A 59 0.53 -16.03 7.92
N ALA A 60 -0.29 -14.98 7.89
CA ALA A 60 -1.65 -15.12 7.39
C ALA A 60 -1.65 -15.52 5.90
N ASP A 61 -0.68 -15.07 5.11
CA ASP A 61 -0.51 -15.51 3.71
C ASP A 61 -0.17 -17.01 3.61
N ALA A 62 0.67 -17.54 4.52
CA ALA A 62 0.94 -18.97 4.60
C ALA A 62 -0.33 -19.76 5.00
N VAL A 63 -1.12 -19.25 5.95
CA VAL A 63 -2.41 -19.85 6.32
C VAL A 63 -3.36 -19.83 5.10
N ALA A 64 -3.45 -18.72 4.37
CA ALA A 64 -4.29 -18.61 3.18
C ALA A 64 -3.88 -19.58 2.07
N THR A 65 -2.57 -19.71 1.80
CA THR A 65 -2.03 -20.70 0.86
C THR A 65 -2.43 -22.11 1.29
N ARG A 66 -2.26 -22.45 2.58
CA ARG A 66 -2.65 -23.77 3.09
C ARG A 66 -4.15 -24.02 2.96
N MET A 67 -5.00 -23.04 3.28
CA MET A 67 -6.44 -23.15 3.11
C MET A 67 -6.84 -23.39 1.64
N ARG A 68 -6.15 -22.75 0.68
CA ARG A 68 -6.37 -22.96 -0.76
C ARG A 68 -5.95 -24.35 -1.22
N GLU A 69 -4.81 -24.83 -0.76
CA GLU A 69 -4.32 -26.19 -1.06
C GLU A 69 -5.32 -27.24 -0.61
N GLU A 70 -5.75 -27.15 0.65
CA GLU A 70 -6.70 -28.11 1.26
C GLU A 70 -8.07 -28.06 0.61
N CYS A 71 -8.57 -26.87 0.24
CA CYS A 71 -9.81 -26.80 -0.51
C CYS A 71 -9.68 -27.28 -1.95
N SER A 72 -8.50 -27.20 -2.57
CA SER A 72 -8.26 -27.74 -3.93
C SER A 72 -8.29 -29.26 -3.93
N THR A 73 -7.82 -29.91 -2.87
CA THR A 73 -7.79 -31.38 -2.73
C THR A 73 -9.10 -31.97 -2.19
N ALA A 74 -9.95 -31.17 -1.57
CA ALA A 74 -11.22 -31.62 -1.00
C ALA A 74 -12.18 -32.21 -2.06
N PRO A 75 -13.01 -33.23 -1.72
CA PRO A 75 -13.95 -33.86 -2.65
C PRO A 75 -14.93 -32.86 -3.30
N ALA A 76 -15.22 -33.07 -4.59
CA ALA A 76 -16.20 -32.27 -5.33
C ALA A 76 -17.63 -32.48 -4.79
N GLY A 77 -18.46 -31.44 -4.84
CA GLY A 77 -19.88 -31.51 -4.46
C GLY A 77 -20.18 -31.33 -2.98
N HIS A 78 -19.16 -31.22 -2.11
CA HIS A 78 -19.32 -30.92 -0.69
C HIS A 78 -18.62 -29.61 -0.29
N PRO A 79 -19.08 -28.93 0.76
CA PRO A 79 -18.35 -27.80 1.35
C PRO A 79 -16.95 -28.21 1.81
N CYS A 80 -15.97 -27.34 1.62
CA CYS A 80 -14.63 -27.47 2.22
C CYS A 80 -14.71 -27.03 3.68
N VAL A 81 -14.22 -27.82 4.63
CA VAL A 81 -14.37 -27.55 6.08
C VAL A 81 -13.00 -27.42 6.71
N LEU A 82 -12.72 -26.24 7.25
CA LEU A 82 -11.41 -25.85 7.76
C LEU A 82 -11.52 -25.52 9.24
N LEU A 83 -10.64 -26.11 10.05
CA LEU A 83 -10.51 -25.89 11.48
C LEU A 83 -9.14 -25.21 11.73
N LEU A 84 -9.14 -23.97 12.18
CA LEU A 84 -7.92 -23.19 12.42
C LEU A 84 -7.56 -23.24 13.91
N ALA A 85 -6.48 -23.96 14.24
CA ALA A 85 -5.93 -24.05 15.59
C ALA A 85 -4.85 -23.00 15.82
N ASN A 86 -4.65 -22.60 17.08
CA ASN A 86 -3.61 -21.67 17.52
C ASN A 86 -3.57 -20.35 16.73
N VAL A 87 -4.71 -19.80 16.33
CA VAL A 87 -4.76 -18.54 15.56
C VAL A 87 -4.10 -17.39 16.32
N GLN A 88 -4.27 -17.35 17.65
CA GLN A 88 -3.61 -16.36 18.52
C GLN A 88 -2.07 -16.39 18.49
N TYR A 89 -1.48 -17.46 17.95
CA TYR A 89 -0.05 -17.70 17.87
C TYR A 89 0.45 -17.67 16.42
N ALA A 90 -0.31 -17.08 15.49
CA ALA A 90 0.13 -16.85 14.13
C ALA A 90 1.30 -15.84 14.05
N GLY A 91 2.09 -15.97 12.99
CA GLY A 91 3.25 -15.13 12.67
C GLY A 91 4.57 -15.68 13.19
N GLU A 92 5.66 -15.37 12.48
CA GLU A 92 6.99 -15.92 12.74
C GLU A 92 7.60 -15.43 14.07
N VAL A 93 7.20 -14.23 14.48
CA VAL A 93 7.62 -13.55 15.71
C VAL A 93 6.45 -13.53 16.70
N LEU A 94 6.76 -13.32 17.99
CA LEU A 94 5.77 -13.35 19.06
C LEU A 94 4.99 -12.06 19.21
N THR A 95 5.61 -10.91 18.97
CA THR A 95 4.89 -9.65 18.79
C THR A 95 4.53 -9.52 17.32
N SER A 96 3.32 -9.98 16.97
CA SER A 96 2.88 -10.15 15.58
C SER A 96 1.48 -9.61 15.37
N SER A 97 1.24 -9.07 14.18
CA SER A 97 -0.07 -8.62 13.69
C SER A 97 -0.84 -9.74 12.95
N GLU A 98 -0.18 -10.85 12.61
CA GLU A 98 -0.80 -11.99 11.90
C GLU A 98 -2.01 -12.59 12.60
N PRO A 99 -2.04 -12.73 13.95
CA PRO A 99 -3.23 -13.27 14.61
C PRO A 99 -4.49 -12.46 14.30
N ALA A 100 -4.38 -11.13 14.27
CA ALA A 100 -5.48 -10.24 13.88
C ALA A 100 -5.79 -10.35 12.38
N ARG A 101 -4.78 -10.44 11.51
CA ARG A 101 -4.97 -10.63 10.06
C ARG A 101 -5.72 -11.94 9.75
N VAL A 102 -5.38 -13.03 10.44
CA VAL A 102 -6.09 -14.31 10.29
C VAL A 102 -7.52 -14.20 10.82
N ALA A 103 -7.70 -13.66 12.03
CA ALA A 103 -8.99 -13.59 12.71
C ALA A 103 -10.01 -12.64 12.06
N GLU A 104 -9.56 -11.45 11.65
CA GLU A 104 -10.43 -10.36 11.20
C GLU A 104 -10.59 -10.28 9.68
N VAL A 105 -9.60 -10.75 8.92
CA VAL A 105 -9.57 -10.63 7.45
C VAL A 105 -9.72 -11.99 6.79
N LEU A 106 -8.78 -12.91 7.03
CA LEU A 106 -8.71 -14.17 6.29
C LEU A 106 -9.88 -15.10 6.60
N ALA A 107 -10.03 -15.52 7.85
CA ALA A 107 -11.05 -16.49 8.26
C ALA A 107 -12.49 -16.03 7.87
N PRO A 108 -12.92 -14.78 8.13
CA PRO A 108 -14.25 -14.34 7.73
C PRO A 108 -14.40 -14.02 6.24
N GLY A 109 -13.30 -13.77 5.52
CA GLY A 109 -13.28 -13.52 4.08
C GLY A 109 -13.30 -14.81 3.24
N PHE A 110 -12.73 -15.90 3.75
CA PHE A 110 -12.55 -17.16 3.02
C PHE A 110 -13.81 -18.04 3.00
N ARG A 111 -14.89 -17.55 2.37
CA ARG A 111 -16.21 -18.23 2.35
C ARG A 111 -16.45 -19.07 1.11
N ARG A 112 -15.71 -18.79 0.04
CA ARG A 112 -15.84 -19.49 -1.25
C ARG A 112 -14.49 -19.65 -1.90
N PHE A 113 -14.30 -20.80 -2.54
CA PHE A 113 -13.10 -21.09 -3.32
C PHE A 113 -13.49 -21.92 -4.54
N GLN A 114 -13.16 -21.45 -5.75
CA GLN A 114 -13.50 -22.12 -7.02
C GLN A 114 -14.99 -22.52 -7.12
N GLY A 115 -15.90 -21.61 -6.72
CA GLY A 115 -17.35 -21.83 -6.76
C GLY A 115 -17.91 -22.71 -5.64
N ARG A 116 -17.06 -23.29 -4.78
CA ARG A 116 -17.45 -24.14 -3.63
C ARG A 116 -17.61 -23.30 -2.36
N GLU A 117 -18.53 -23.72 -1.48
CA GLU A 117 -18.63 -23.15 -0.12
C GLU A 117 -17.47 -23.62 0.76
N VAL A 118 -16.95 -22.70 1.57
CA VAL A 118 -15.92 -22.99 2.57
C VAL A 118 -16.44 -22.62 3.95
N TRP A 119 -16.29 -23.54 4.89
CA TRP A 119 -16.79 -23.46 6.26
C TRP A 119 -15.58 -23.38 7.19
N VAL A 120 -15.45 -22.28 7.91
CA VAL A 120 -14.28 -22.00 8.75
C VAL A 120 -14.68 -21.99 10.21
N THR A 121 -14.04 -22.83 11.01
CA THR A 121 -14.06 -22.78 12.48
C THR A 121 -12.68 -22.40 12.97
N ALA A 122 -12.57 -21.49 13.93
CA ALA A 122 -11.28 -21.01 14.41
C ALA A 122 -11.27 -20.84 15.93
N GLU A 123 -10.15 -21.19 16.56
CA GLU A 123 -9.96 -20.93 17.99
C GLU A 123 -9.24 -19.62 18.26
N TYR A 124 -9.67 -18.90 19.31
CA TYR A 124 -9.10 -17.61 19.70
C TYR A 124 -8.90 -17.50 21.20
N ASP A 125 -7.83 -16.80 21.60
CA ASP A 125 -7.62 -16.41 22.99
C ASP A 125 -7.97 -14.93 23.13
N PRO A 126 -9.07 -14.57 23.79
CA PRO A 126 -9.49 -13.17 23.92
C PRO A 126 -8.49 -12.32 24.73
N GLY A 127 -7.57 -12.95 25.47
CA GLY A 127 -6.47 -12.26 26.17
C GLY A 127 -5.28 -11.90 25.27
N VAL A 128 -5.23 -12.46 24.05
CA VAL A 128 -4.11 -12.25 23.09
C VAL A 128 -4.60 -11.59 21.81
N VAL A 129 -5.77 -11.99 21.30
CA VAL A 129 -6.37 -11.46 20.07
C VAL A 129 -7.80 -11.05 20.36
N ALA A 130 -8.19 -9.86 19.90
CA ALA A 130 -9.58 -9.43 20.00
C ALA A 130 -10.50 -10.45 19.31
N ALA A 131 -11.57 -10.84 19.99
CA ALA A 131 -12.57 -11.71 19.38
C ALA A 131 -13.14 -11.03 18.12
N PRO A 132 -13.31 -11.76 16.99
CA PRO A 132 -13.85 -11.18 15.78
C PRO A 132 -15.18 -10.49 16.06
N ARG A 133 -15.33 -9.21 15.65
CA ARG A 133 -16.54 -8.38 15.90
C ARG A 133 -17.84 -8.96 15.30
N PHE A 134 -17.76 -10.08 14.60
CA PHE A 134 -18.83 -10.69 13.82
C PHE A 134 -19.08 -12.17 14.15
N ALA A 135 -18.65 -12.65 15.32
CA ALA A 135 -18.96 -14.00 15.78
C ALA A 135 -20.44 -14.07 16.21
N GLU A 136 -21.33 -14.44 15.28
CA GLU A 136 -22.74 -14.71 15.59
C GLU A 136 -22.92 -16.09 16.26
N TYR A 137 -21.93 -16.99 16.10
CA TYR A 137 -21.90 -18.33 16.66
C TYR A 137 -20.55 -18.60 17.32
N GLU A 138 -20.59 -18.81 18.64
CA GLU A 138 -19.41 -19.06 19.46
C GLU A 138 -19.66 -20.09 20.57
N VAL A 139 -18.57 -20.75 20.96
CA VAL A 139 -18.45 -21.59 22.15
C VAL A 139 -17.31 -21.05 22.99
N THR A 140 -17.56 -20.80 24.28
CA THR A 140 -16.54 -20.32 25.21
C THR A 140 -16.17 -21.41 26.20
N LEU A 141 -14.91 -21.84 26.14
CA LEU A 141 -14.33 -22.83 27.05
C LEU A 141 -13.72 -22.12 28.25
N SER A 142 -14.08 -22.56 29.45
CA SER A 142 -13.52 -22.04 30.70
C SER A 142 -12.09 -22.53 30.92
N ALA A 143 -11.26 -21.69 31.55
CA ALA A 143 -9.94 -22.13 31.98
C ALA A 143 -10.08 -23.25 33.02
N PRO A 144 -9.23 -24.29 33.00
CA PRO A 144 -8.97 -25.02 34.22
C PRO A 144 -8.40 -24.04 35.25
N ALA A 145 -8.77 -24.18 36.52
CA ALA A 145 -8.15 -23.44 37.61
C ALA A 145 -6.66 -23.81 37.66
N LEU A 146 -5.82 -23.04 36.97
CA LEU A 146 -4.38 -23.14 37.10
C LEU A 146 -4.08 -22.80 38.55
N ILE A 147 -3.55 -23.79 39.27
CA ILE A 147 -2.91 -23.55 40.56
C ILE A 147 -1.74 -22.63 40.22
N ALA A 148 -1.93 -21.33 40.48
CA ALA A 148 -0.85 -20.37 40.44
C ALA A 148 0.21 -20.92 41.39
N GLY A 149 1.31 -21.41 40.83
CA GLY A 149 2.51 -21.64 41.59
C GLY A 149 3.03 -20.28 42.01
N ASP A 150 2.53 -19.75 43.12
CA ASP A 150 3.12 -18.65 43.89
C ASP A 150 4.43 -19.14 44.55
N GLY A 151 5.28 -19.79 43.76
CA GLY A 151 6.67 -19.94 44.14
C GLY A 151 7.31 -18.56 44.03
N GLU A 152 7.82 -18.02 45.14
CA GLU A 152 8.78 -16.94 45.10
C GLU A 152 10.00 -17.43 44.30
N GLU A 153 10.01 -17.14 43.00
CA GLU A 153 11.18 -17.41 42.18
C GLU A 153 12.32 -16.48 42.60
N GLU A 154 13.54 -17.01 42.62
CA GLU A 154 14.72 -16.21 42.91
C GLU A 154 14.85 -15.06 41.89
N PRO A 155 15.26 -13.84 42.32
CA PRO A 155 15.34 -12.67 41.44
C PRO A 155 16.15 -12.91 40.16
N THR A 156 17.23 -13.70 40.25
CA THR A 156 18.07 -14.07 39.10
C THR A 156 17.32 -14.94 38.09
N ALA A 157 16.54 -15.92 38.57
CA ALA A 157 15.72 -16.78 37.72
C ALA A 157 14.61 -15.97 37.02
N VAL A 158 14.00 -15.02 37.74
CA VAL A 158 13.02 -14.07 37.17
C VAL A 158 13.68 -13.22 36.07
N GLY A 159 14.91 -12.76 36.29
CA GLY A 159 15.68 -12.01 35.28
C GLY A 159 15.97 -12.83 34.02
N TRP A 160 16.43 -14.07 34.17
CA TRP A 160 16.73 -14.96 33.03
C TRP A 160 15.48 -15.33 32.24
N LEU A 161 14.38 -15.69 32.93
CA LEU A 161 13.10 -15.96 32.28
C LEU A 161 12.51 -14.70 31.63
N GLY A 162 12.69 -13.52 32.24
CA GLY A 162 12.31 -12.23 31.66
C GLY A 162 13.07 -11.91 30.36
N ALA A 163 14.38 -12.13 30.34
CA ALA A 163 15.20 -11.99 29.12
C ALA A 163 14.76 -12.96 28.02
N LEU A 164 14.48 -14.22 28.36
CA LEU A 164 13.99 -15.20 27.39
C LEU A 164 12.59 -14.84 26.88
N ALA A 165 11.71 -14.40 27.79
CA ALA A 165 10.36 -13.97 27.45
C ALA A 165 10.40 -12.76 26.50
N ALA A 166 11.38 -11.88 26.62
CA ALA A 166 11.55 -10.73 25.74
C ALA A 166 11.96 -11.11 24.31
N ALA A 167 12.56 -12.28 24.10
CA ALA A 167 12.92 -12.73 22.76
C ALA A 167 11.69 -12.86 21.85
N GLU A 168 11.86 -12.53 20.57
CA GLU A 168 10.78 -12.53 19.59
C GLU A 168 10.65 -13.85 18.83
N LEU A 169 11.70 -14.68 18.82
CA LEU A 169 11.66 -16.01 18.22
C LEU A 169 11.32 -17.07 19.27
N ARG A 170 10.54 -18.07 18.86
CA ARG A 170 10.08 -19.19 19.73
C ARG A 170 11.23 -20.06 20.22
N GLN A 171 12.25 -20.21 19.38
CA GLN A 171 13.47 -20.95 19.67
C GLN A 171 14.62 -19.96 19.65
N VAL A 172 15.29 -19.82 20.80
CA VAL A 172 16.27 -18.76 21.04
C VAL A 172 17.64 -19.41 21.24
N PRO A 173 18.64 -19.11 20.39
CA PRO A 173 20.00 -19.59 20.61
C PRO A 173 20.54 -19.13 21.97
N LEU A 174 21.32 -19.98 22.65
CA LEU A 174 21.86 -19.65 23.97
C LEU A 174 22.71 -18.37 23.98
N SER A 175 23.46 -18.12 22.90
CA SER A 175 24.24 -16.89 22.73
C SER A 175 23.36 -15.64 22.64
N VAL A 176 22.18 -15.75 22.03
CA VAL A 176 21.18 -14.67 22.00
C VAL A 176 20.59 -14.47 23.38
N TRP A 177 20.22 -15.56 24.07
CA TRP A 177 19.67 -15.44 25.43
C TRP A 177 20.67 -14.80 26.40
N GLN A 178 21.96 -15.15 26.31
CA GLN A 178 23.05 -14.52 27.04
C GLN A 178 23.15 -13.01 26.74
N LEU A 179 23.06 -12.63 25.46
CA LEU A 179 23.09 -11.23 25.04
C LEU A 179 21.89 -10.45 25.61
N LEU A 180 20.69 -11.02 25.54
CA LEU A 180 19.47 -10.42 26.08
C LEU A 180 19.56 -10.25 27.61
N CYS A 181 20.05 -11.26 28.33
CA CYS A 181 20.30 -11.17 29.77
C CYS A 181 21.26 -10.02 30.12
N SER A 182 22.34 -9.87 29.34
CA SER A 182 23.31 -8.79 29.51
C SER A 182 22.70 -7.42 29.25
N ALA A 183 21.89 -7.28 28.19
CA ALA A 183 21.23 -6.03 27.81
C ALA A 183 20.22 -5.52 28.87
N ILE A 184 19.60 -6.45 29.61
CA ILE A 184 18.64 -6.10 30.68
C ILE A 184 19.28 -6.05 32.08
N GLY A 185 20.60 -6.20 32.19
CA GLY A 185 21.34 -6.01 33.44
C GLY A 185 21.47 -7.25 34.35
N VAL A 186 21.21 -8.46 33.83
CA VAL A 186 21.46 -9.74 34.52
C VAL A 186 22.50 -10.59 33.78
N PRO A 187 23.73 -10.09 33.57
CA PRO A 187 24.74 -10.77 32.76
C PRO A 187 25.05 -12.15 33.32
N THR A 188 25.20 -13.11 32.42
CA THR A 188 25.46 -14.51 32.74
C THR A 188 26.17 -15.17 31.56
N GLU A 189 26.69 -16.37 31.77
CA GLU A 189 27.33 -17.18 30.72
C GLU A 189 26.34 -18.20 30.16
N ALA A 190 26.59 -18.69 28.94
CA ALA A 190 25.73 -19.68 28.28
C ALA A 190 25.57 -20.99 29.07
N ARG A 191 26.61 -21.43 29.80
CA ARG A 191 26.59 -22.70 30.54
C ARG A 191 25.62 -22.67 31.74
N PRO A 192 25.65 -21.66 32.64
CA PRO A 192 24.62 -21.49 33.66
C PRO A 192 23.19 -21.45 33.12
N LEU A 193 22.97 -20.75 32.00
CA LEU A 193 21.66 -20.67 31.35
C LEU A 193 21.17 -22.05 30.87
N LEU A 194 22.05 -22.83 30.25
CA LEU A 194 21.73 -24.19 29.81
C LEU A 194 21.39 -25.10 31.00
N THR A 195 22.19 -25.07 32.07
CA THR A 195 21.92 -25.85 33.29
C THR A 195 20.57 -25.46 33.90
N PHE A 196 20.27 -24.17 33.98
CA PHE A 196 18.98 -23.69 34.48
C PHE A 196 17.80 -24.19 33.63
N ALA A 197 17.94 -24.19 32.30
CA ALA A 197 16.89 -24.69 31.41
C ALA A 197 16.65 -26.20 31.56
N GLU A 198 17.72 -26.98 31.77
CA GLU A 198 17.65 -28.43 31.97
C GLU A 198 17.07 -28.83 33.33
N GLU A 199 17.29 -28.02 34.36
CA GLU A 199 16.71 -28.20 35.69
C GLU A 199 15.22 -27.85 35.75
N ARG A 200 14.69 -27.15 34.74
CA ARG A 200 13.29 -26.73 34.65
C ARG A 200 12.59 -27.21 33.37
N PRO A 201 12.54 -28.54 33.15
CA PRO A 201 11.92 -29.07 31.95
C PRO A 201 10.44 -28.70 31.91
N ASP A 202 9.75 -28.57 33.05
CA ASP A 202 8.34 -28.21 33.17
C ASP A 202 7.98 -26.86 32.54
N VAL A 203 8.92 -25.92 32.47
CA VAL A 203 8.74 -24.58 31.89
C VAL A 203 9.47 -24.44 30.55
N LEU A 204 10.67 -25.00 30.43
CA LEU A 204 11.56 -24.78 29.29
C LEU A 204 11.85 -26.08 28.53
N VAL A 205 12.14 -25.95 27.26
CA VAL A 205 12.59 -27.03 26.38
C VAL A 205 13.92 -26.61 25.76
N VAL A 206 14.90 -27.48 25.86
CA VAL A 206 16.22 -27.33 25.22
C VAL A 206 16.22 -28.21 23.97
N ASP A 207 16.79 -27.72 22.87
CA ASP A 207 16.91 -28.54 21.65
C ASP A 207 17.89 -29.72 21.85
N GLU A 208 17.89 -30.67 20.90
CA GLU A 208 18.73 -31.87 20.95
C GLU A 208 20.24 -31.57 20.92
N ASP A 209 20.66 -30.53 20.18
CA ASP A 209 22.04 -30.06 20.07
C ASP A 209 22.48 -29.20 21.28
N ARG A 210 21.56 -28.95 22.22
CA ARG A 210 21.74 -28.08 23.40
C ARG A 210 22.20 -26.67 23.02
N SER A 211 21.77 -26.21 21.86
CA SER A 211 22.23 -24.94 21.26
C SER A 211 21.23 -23.79 21.43
N SER A 212 19.96 -24.15 21.65
CA SER A 212 18.85 -23.21 21.80
C SER A 212 17.85 -23.66 22.86
N VAL A 213 17.05 -22.70 23.32
CA VAL A 213 16.02 -22.88 24.35
C VAL A 213 14.70 -22.26 23.89
N ALA A 214 13.59 -22.84 24.34
CA ALA A 214 12.24 -22.35 24.10
C ALA A 214 11.38 -22.51 25.36
N PHE A 215 10.30 -21.74 25.49
CA PHE A 215 9.25 -22.08 26.45
C PHE A 215 8.52 -23.35 25.98
N ARG A 216 8.15 -24.22 26.93
CA ARG A 216 7.42 -25.47 26.66
C ARG A 216 6.07 -25.22 25.98
N SER A 217 5.42 -24.09 26.28
CA SER A 217 4.21 -23.65 25.59
C SER A 217 4.21 -22.15 25.35
N GLU A 218 3.59 -21.70 24.26
CA GLU A 218 3.44 -20.26 23.98
C GLU A 218 2.51 -19.56 24.95
N ALA A 219 1.56 -20.30 25.52
CA ALA A 219 0.77 -19.84 26.65
C ALA A 219 1.67 -19.38 27.82
N PHE A 220 2.69 -20.17 28.17
CA PHE A 220 3.66 -19.79 29.19
C PHE A 220 4.51 -18.60 28.77
N HIS A 221 4.97 -18.56 27.51
CA HIS A 221 5.75 -17.43 26.99
C HIS A 221 4.98 -16.12 27.10
N HIS A 222 3.73 -16.08 26.61
CA HIS A 222 2.89 -14.88 26.69
C HIS A 222 2.51 -14.52 28.12
N ALA A 223 2.24 -15.49 28.99
CA ALA A 223 1.98 -15.24 30.41
C ALA A 223 3.18 -14.55 31.08
N TRP A 224 4.41 -14.97 30.76
CA TRP A 224 5.63 -14.33 31.23
C TRP A 224 5.79 -12.91 30.68
N ARG A 225 5.58 -12.69 29.38
CA ARG A 225 5.61 -11.34 28.79
C ARG A 225 4.60 -10.39 29.42
N HIS A 226 3.41 -10.88 29.75
CA HIS A 226 2.37 -10.08 30.39
C HIS A 226 2.71 -9.76 31.86
N ARG A 227 3.31 -10.72 32.59
CA ARG A 227 3.74 -10.55 33.99
C ARG A 227 4.96 -9.63 34.12
N GLN A 228 5.87 -9.65 33.15
CA GLN A 228 7.12 -8.87 33.14
C GLN A 228 7.29 -8.16 31.78
N PRO A 229 6.48 -7.14 31.49
CA PRO A 229 6.61 -6.40 30.24
C PRO A 229 7.94 -5.65 30.21
N MET A 230 8.61 -5.69 29.06
CA MET A 230 9.84 -4.93 28.84
C MET A 230 9.51 -3.48 28.49
N ASP A 231 10.12 -2.53 29.19
CA ASP A 231 9.97 -1.11 28.87
C ASP A 231 10.79 -0.69 27.63
N THR A 232 10.48 0.50 27.12
CA THR A 232 11.11 1.07 25.92
C THR A 232 12.62 1.26 26.06
N GLU A 233 13.12 1.57 27.27
CA GLU A 233 14.55 1.78 27.51
C GLU A 233 15.32 0.45 27.47
N ALA A 234 14.76 -0.61 28.07
CA ALA A 234 15.27 -1.96 27.98
C ALA A 234 15.25 -2.49 26.54
N GLN A 235 14.18 -2.21 25.78
CA GLN A 235 14.16 -2.52 24.34
C GLN A 235 15.28 -1.79 23.59
N ALA A 236 15.51 -0.51 23.87
CA ALA A 236 16.60 0.25 23.24
C ALA A 236 17.99 -0.33 23.58
N ARG A 237 18.20 -0.81 24.82
CA ARG A 237 19.44 -1.52 25.19
C ARG A 237 19.60 -2.84 24.44
N VAL A 238 18.51 -3.61 24.26
CA VAL A 238 18.50 -4.83 23.45
C VAL A 238 18.86 -4.52 21.99
N VAL A 239 18.27 -3.47 21.40
CA VAL A 239 18.62 -3.00 20.05
C VAL A 239 20.11 -2.68 19.95
N GLY A 240 20.64 -1.89 20.88
CA GLY A 240 22.06 -1.54 20.90
C GLY A 240 22.99 -2.75 21.02
N ALA A 241 22.65 -3.71 21.88
CA ALA A 241 23.42 -4.94 22.08
C ALA A 241 23.39 -5.84 20.83
N LEU A 242 22.23 -6.02 20.21
CA LEU A 242 22.07 -6.79 18.97
C LEU A 242 22.81 -6.12 17.81
N MET A 243 22.72 -4.79 17.68
CA MET A 243 23.44 -4.05 16.65
C MET A 243 24.96 -4.17 16.81
N ALA A 244 25.50 -3.96 18.01
CA ALA A 244 26.93 -4.10 18.26
C ALA A 244 27.42 -5.51 17.92
N ALA A 245 26.73 -6.54 18.43
CA ALA A 245 27.08 -7.93 18.17
C ALA A 245 26.93 -8.32 16.68
N ALA A 246 25.95 -7.74 15.97
CA ALA A 246 25.74 -8.01 14.56
C ALA A 246 26.76 -7.30 13.67
N VAL A 247 27.29 -6.14 14.06
CA VAL A 247 28.25 -5.38 13.23
C VAL A 247 29.71 -5.81 13.50
N ASP A 248 30.07 -6.21 14.71
CA ASP A 248 31.47 -6.46 15.15
C ASP A 248 32.19 -7.71 14.57
N GLY A 249 31.66 -8.37 13.54
CA GLY A 249 32.21 -9.61 12.97
C GLY A 249 32.71 -9.50 11.52
N ASP A 250 33.43 -10.53 11.05
CA ASP A 250 34.19 -10.55 9.80
C ASP A 250 33.39 -10.18 8.54
N GLY A 251 33.60 -8.94 8.05
CA GLY A 251 33.32 -8.50 6.69
C GLY A 251 31.85 -8.35 6.27
N PRO A 252 31.61 -7.71 5.10
CA PRO A 252 30.28 -7.58 4.51
C PRO A 252 29.75 -8.95 4.05
N GLY A 253 28.44 -9.19 4.19
CA GLY A 253 27.80 -10.47 3.86
C GLY A 253 26.42 -10.61 4.50
N LEU A 254 25.76 -11.75 4.27
CA LEU A 254 24.39 -12.00 4.72
C LEU A 254 24.35 -12.38 6.21
N TRP A 255 23.63 -11.61 7.03
CA TRP A 255 23.51 -11.89 8.47
C TRP A 255 22.89 -13.26 8.77
N SER A 256 21.97 -13.73 7.92
CA SER A 256 21.35 -15.06 8.09
C SER A 256 22.34 -16.23 7.94
N GLU A 257 23.54 -15.99 7.42
CA GLU A 257 24.57 -17.03 7.24
C GLU A 257 25.70 -16.94 8.26
N GLN A 258 25.69 -15.90 9.11
CA GLN A 258 26.85 -15.51 9.92
C GLN A 258 26.61 -15.70 11.43
N GLY A 259 26.21 -16.91 11.81
CA GLY A 259 26.06 -17.32 13.21
C GLY A 259 24.72 -16.93 13.86
N PRO A 260 24.44 -17.48 15.06
CA PRO A 260 23.12 -17.45 15.68
C PRO A 260 22.62 -16.04 16.05
N VAL A 261 23.51 -15.14 16.47
CA VAL A 261 23.13 -13.77 16.87
C VAL A 261 22.72 -12.94 15.65
N ARG A 262 23.46 -13.03 14.55
CA ARG A 262 23.13 -12.32 13.30
C ARG A 262 21.86 -12.88 12.66
N GLN A 263 21.66 -14.20 12.69
CA GLN A 263 20.41 -14.85 12.27
C GLN A 263 19.20 -14.35 13.06
N TYR A 264 19.34 -14.25 14.39
CA TYR A 264 18.30 -13.67 15.23
C TYR A 264 18.07 -12.20 14.90
N ALA A 265 19.14 -11.39 14.79
CA ALA A 265 19.05 -9.97 14.47
C ALA A 265 18.35 -9.71 13.13
N ALA A 266 18.65 -10.48 12.08
CA ALA A 266 18.01 -10.37 10.77
C ALA A 266 16.48 -10.54 10.82
N ARG A 267 15.95 -11.27 11.81
CA ARG A 267 14.52 -11.59 11.96
C ARG A 267 13.80 -10.82 13.06
N ALA A 268 14.52 -10.38 14.09
CA ALA A 268 13.92 -9.81 15.30
C ALA A 268 14.37 -8.37 15.63
N LEU A 269 15.51 -7.91 15.10
CA LEU A 269 16.00 -6.56 15.40
C LEU A 269 15.02 -5.46 14.95
N PRO A 270 14.37 -5.53 13.77
CA PRO A 270 13.37 -4.53 13.38
C PRO A 270 12.24 -4.41 14.40
N LEU A 271 11.79 -5.54 14.97
CA LEU A 271 10.71 -5.58 15.93
C LEU A 271 11.12 -5.00 17.29
N HIS A 272 12.32 -5.34 17.78
CA HIS A 272 12.87 -4.67 18.97
C HIS A 272 13.01 -3.17 18.76
N ALA A 273 13.41 -2.73 17.57
CA ALA A 273 13.50 -1.30 17.23
C ALA A 273 12.12 -0.63 17.12
N ALA A 274 11.09 -1.35 16.65
CA ALA A 274 9.71 -0.87 16.67
C ALA A 274 9.22 -0.64 18.11
N LEU A 275 9.44 -1.63 19.00
CA LEU A 275 9.09 -1.55 20.41
C LEU A 275 9.89 -0.50 21.19
N ALA A 276 11.12 -0.21 20.74
CA ALA A 276 11.97 0.85 21.28
C ALA A 276 11.66 2.25 20.71
N GLY A 277 10.83 2.36 19.66
CA GLY A 277 10.58 3.62 18.95
C GLY A 277 11.76 4.11 18.08
N THR A 278 12.72 3.25 17.78
CA THR A 278 13.93 3.59 17.02
C THR A 278 13.94 3.06 15.58
N LEU A 279 12.91 2.31 15.16
CA LEU A 279 12.80 1.71 13.83
C LEU A 279 13.14 2.66 12.65
N PRO A 280 12.69 3.93 12.61
CA PRO A 280 13.02 4.83 11.49
C PRO A 280 14.52 4.96 11.23
N HIS A 281 15.35 5.02 12.28
CA HIS A 281 16.80 5.13 12.14
C HIS A 281 17.43 3.90 11.48
N LEU A 282 16.85 2.70 11.72
CA LEU A 282 17.32 1.46 11.12
C LEU A 282 16.87 1.37 9.65
N LEU A 283 15.69 1.89 9.32
CA LEU A 283 15.16 1.88 7.96
C LEU A 283 15.92 2.85 7.03
N ASP A 284 16.40 3.97 7.56
CA ASP A 284 17.17 4.95 6.78
C ASP A 284 18.62 4.49 6.52
N ASP A 285 19.12 3.45 7.20
CA ASP A 285 20.42 2.84 6.91
C ASP A 285 20.27 1.67 5.93
N GLY A 286 20.64 1.91 4.66
CA GLY A 286 20.56 0.90 3.60
C GLY A 286 21.38 -0.37 3.87
N ARG A 287 22.48 -0.27 4.64
CA ARG A 287 23.31 -1.44 4.98
C ARG A 287 22.60 -2.35 5.97
N LEU A 288 21.89 -1.77 6.93
CA LEU A 288 21.09 -2.52 7.90
C LEU A 288 19.81 -3.05 7.23
N LEU A 289 19.12 -2.21 6.46
CA LEU A 289 17.89 -2.58 5.77
C LEU A 289 18.06 -3.82 4.88
N ALA A 290 19.21 -3.93 4.19
CA ALA A 290 19.54 -5.09 3.37
C ALA A 290 19.61 -6.42 4.13
N GLN A 291 19.80 -6.40 5.45
CA GLN A 291 20.01 -7.59 6.28
C GLN A 291 18.70 -8.12 6.87
N PHE A 292 17.62 -7.35 6.80
CA PHE A 292 16.33 -7.74 7.39
C PHE A 292 15.47 -8.49 6.41
N SER A 293 14.79 -9.54 6.90
CA SER A 293 13.83 -10.27 6.08
C SER A 293 12.57 -9.45 5.80
N PRO A 294 11.87 -9.68 4.67
CA PRO A 294 10.60 -8.99 4.38
C PRO A 294 9.55 -9.17 5.50
N ALA A 295 9.46 -10.38 6.07
CA ALA A 295 8.51 -10.68 7.15
C ALA A 295 8.83 -9.88 8.42
N ALA A 296 10.10 -9.80 8.82
CA ALA A 296 10.52 -9.04 9.99
C ALA A 296 10.19 -7.54 9.87
N LEU A 297 10.39 -6.98 8.67
CA LEU A 297 10.08 -5.58 8.39
C LEU A 297 8.57 -5.32 8.41
N ARG A 298 7.75 -6.18 7.81
CA ARG A 298 6.29 -6.03 7.78
C ARG A 298 5.69 -6.01 9.20
N GLU A 299 6.13 -6.90 10.07
CA GLU A 299 5.69 -6.92 11.48
C GLU A 299 6.15 -5.70 12.25
N ALA A 300 7.43 -5.33 12.10
CA ALA A 300 7.98 -4.14 12.75
C ALA A 300 7.23 -2.87 12.34
N LEU A 301 6.86 -2.75 11.05
CA LEU A 301 6.06 -1.64 10.56
C LEU A 301 4.65 -1.65 11.15
N ALA A 302 3.99 -2.81 11.26
CA ALA A 302 2.67 -2.92 11.88
C ALA A 302 2.67 -2.48 13.34
N VAL A 303 3.72 -2.84 14.09
CA VAL A 303 3.89 -2.47 15.50
C VAL A 303 4.26 -0.99 15.64
N ALA A 304 5.16 -0.46 14.82
CA ALA A 304 5.61 0.93 14.90
C ALA A 304 4.56 1.94 14.39
N HIS A 305 3.69 1.51 13.47
CA HIS A 305 2.76 2.38 12.76
C HIS A 305 1.32 1.84 12.72
N PRO A 306 0.68 1.61 13.88
CA PRO A 306 -0.69 1.08 13.93
C PRO A 306 -1.72 1.98 13.23
N ASP A 307 -1.48 3.29 13.22
CA ASP A 307 -2.35 4.26 12.55
C ASP A 307 -2.04 4.48 11.07
N GLY A 308 -0.90 3.98 10.61
CA GLY A 308 -0.45 4.00 9.23
C GLY A 308 0.97 4.54 9.05
N VAL A 309 1.62 4.13 7.96
CA VAL A 309 3.01 4.49 7.65
C VAL A 309 3.13 5.94 7.15
N PRO A 310 4.14 6.72 7.58
CA PRO A 310 4.28 8.12 7.17
C PRO A 310 4.49 8.30 5.66
N TYR A 311 3.79 9.28 5.07
CA TYR A 311 3.90 9.61 3.64
C TYR A 311 5.34 9.89 3.22
N GLY A 312 5.75 9.35 2.07
CA GLY A 312 7.07 9.57 1.48
C GLY A 312 8.25 9.00 2.27
N SER A 313 8.03 8.23 3.33
CA SER A 313 9.09 7.60 4.15
C SER A 313 9.57 6.25 3.58
N VAL A 314 10.67 5.71 4.12
CA VAL A 314 11.10 4.32 3.81
C VAL A 314 10.03 3.30 4.26
N ALA A 315 9.32 3.58 5.36
CA ALA A 315 8.19 2.75 5.80
C ALA A 315 7.05 2.72 4.76
N ALA A 316 6.73 3.86 4.14
CA ALA A 316 5.76 3.90 3.03
C ALA A 316 6.27 3.14 1.79
N MET A 317 7.55 3.24 1.46
CA MET A 317 8.16 2.47 0.38
C MET A 317 8.01 0.96 0.59
N LEU A 318 8.32 0.46 1.80
CA LEU A 318 8.17 -0.95 2.17
C LEU A 318 6.71 -1.41 2.14
N HIS A 319 5.79 -0.59 2.63
CA HIS A 319 4.35 -0.83 2.56
C HIS A 319 3.89 -1.02 1.10
N TYR A 320 4.30 -0.13 0.19
CA TYR A 320 3.88 -0.24 -1.20
C TYR A 320 4.52 -1.42 -1.94
N LEU A 321 5.74 -1.85 -1.58
CA LEU A 321 6.30 -3.11 -2.11
C LEU A 321 5.43 -4.32 -1.74
N GLU A 322 4.92 -4.37 -0.51
CA GLU A 322 3.98 -5.42 -0.08
C GLU A 322 2.64 -5.32 -0.84
N VAL A 323 2.07 -4.12 -0.96
CA VAL A 323 0.82 -3.88 -1.71
C VAL A 323 0.94 -4.32 -3.17
N GLN A 324 2.12 -4.18 -3.77
CA GLN A 324 2.42 -4.63 -5.13
C GLN A 324 2.59 -6.14 -5.26
N GLY A 325 2.56 -6.90 -4.16
CA GLY A 325 2.73 -8.35 -4.15
C GLY A 325 4.18 -8.82 -4.24
N VAL A 326 5.16 -7.94 -4.03
CA VAL A 326 6.58 -8.32 -4.08
C VAL A 326 6.87 -9.34 -2.97
N THR A 327 7.12 -10.59 -3.38
CA THR A 327 7.33 -11.75 -2.49
C THR A 327 8.60 -12.49 -2.91
N PRO A 328 9.79 -11.94 -2.62
CA PRO A 328 11.04 -12.42 -3.20
C PRO A 328 11.39 -13.85 -2.74
N PRO A 329 11.83 -14.75 -3.64
CA PRO A 329 12.28 -16.11 -3.29
C PRO A 329 13.61 -16.14 -2.52
N SER A 330 14.36 -15.04 -2.48
CA SER A 330 15.64 -14.94 -1.77
C SER A 330 15.88 -13.55 -1.19
N GLN A 331 16.79 -13.47 -0.21
CA GLN A 331 17.21 -12.18 0.35
C GLN A 331 17.90 -11.29 -0.69
N GLY A 332 18.67 -11.88 -1.63
CA GLY A 332 19.29 -11.12 -2.72
C GLY A 332 18.26 -10.45 -3.64
N GLU A 333 17.20 -11.18 -3.98
CA GLU A 333 16.07 -10.64 -4.76
C GLU A 333 15.34 -9.54 -3.98
N TRP A 334 15.14 -9.72 -2.68
CA TRP A 334 14.56 -8.70 -1.82
C TRP A 334 15.38 -7.40 -1.82
N VAL A 335 16.69 -7.49 -1.65
CA VAL A 335 17.56 -6.30 -1.66
C VAL A 335 17.60 -5.65 -3.05
N ALA A 336 17.47 -6.43 -4.14
CA ALA A 336 17.37 -5.88 -5.49
C ALA A 336 16.09 -5.04 -5.67
N TRP A 337 14.96 -5.50 -5.14
CA TRP A 337 13.71 -4.72 -5.10
C TRP A 337 13.79 -3.48 -4.22
N LEU A 338 14.42 -3.58 -3.04
CA LEU A 338 14.69 -2.41 -2.19
C LEU A 338 15.55 -1.37 -2.92
N HIS A 339 16.58 -1.81 -3.63
CA HIS A 339 17.47 -0.95 -4.39
C HIS A 339 16.71 -0.25 -5.53
N HIS A 340 15.89 -1.00 -6.27
CA HIS A 340 15.01 -0.42 -7.30
C HIS A 340 14.06 0.63 -6.71
N ALA A 341 13.37 0.31 -5.61
CA ALA A 341 12.41 1.21 -4.97
C ALA A 341 13.08 2.48 -4.42
N ALA A 342 14.28 2.35 -3.84
CA ALA A 342 15.08 3.47 -3.35
C ALA A 342 15.45 4.42 -4.50
N LEU A 343 15.97 3.88 -5.62
CA LEU A 343 16.31 4.69 -6.80
C LEU A 343 15.07 5.38 -7.40
N SER A 344 13.96 4.64 -7.56
CA SER A 344 12.71 5.18 -8.11
C SER A 344 12.11 6.27 -7.21
N SER A 345 12.42 6.26 -5.91
CA SER A 345 12.03 7.29 -4.95
C SER A 345 13.06 8.42 -4.78
N GLY A 346 14.13 8.44 -5.57
CA GLY A 346 15.21 9.44 -5.48
C GLY A 346 16.11 9.31 -4.25
N ARG A 347 16.09 8.17 -3.55
CA ARG A 347 16.85 7.91 -2.32
C ARG A 347 18.21 7.28 -2.64
N THR A 348 19.09 8.04 -3.26
CA THR A 348 20.40 7.56 -3.74
C THR A 348 21.30 7.05 -2.61
N GLU A 349 21.38 7.76 -1.48
CA GLU A 349 22.19 7.33 -0.33
C GLU A 349 21.73 5.97 0.23
N LEU A 350 20.41 5.75 0.26
CA LEU A 350 19.82 4.47 0.68
C LEU A 350 20.18 3.35 -0.32
N ALA A 351 20.07 3.63 -1.62
CA ALA A 351 20.45 2.70 -2.69
C ALA A 351 21.94 2.31 -2.62
N ASP A 352 22.82 3.28 -2.42
CA ASP A 352 24.26 3.04 -2.24
C ASP A 352 24.56 2.22 -0.98
N GLY A 353 23.82 2.48 0.11
CA GLY A 353 23.88 1.69 1.34
C GLY A 353 23.50 0.22 1.12
N LEU A 354 22.43 -0.03 0.36
CA LEU A 354 21.98 -1.39 0.02
C LEU A 354 23.04 -2.16 -0.78
N LEU A 355 23.73 -1.49 -1.73
CA LEU A 355 24.84 -2.09 -2.48
C LEU A 355 26.06 -2.36 -1.60
N ALA A 356 26.35 -1.46 -0.65
CA ALA A 356 27.47 -1.58 0.27
C ALA A 356 27.28 -2.66 1.36
N ALA A 357 26.07 -3.21 1.51
CA ALA A 357 25.75 -4.23 2.51
C ALA A 357 26.45 -5.58 2.26
N GLY A 358 26.92 -5.83 1.03
CA GLY A 358 27.58 -7.08 0.64
C GLY A 358 26.65 -8.26 0.40
N VAL A 359 25.33 -8.02 0.31
CA VAL A 359 24.36 -9.04 -0.09
C VAL A 359 24.50 -9.30 -1.60
N PRO A 360 24.74 -10.55 -2.04
CA PRO A 360 24.80 -10.86 -3.46
C PRO A 360 23.45 -10.62 -4.13
N LEU A 361 23.42 -9.69 -5.11
CA LEU A 361 22.21 -9.38 -5.86
C LEU A 361 22.14 -10.22 -7.15
N PRO A 362 21.01 -10.90 -7.43
CA PRO A 362 20.79 -11.59 -8.70
C PRO A 362 20.69 -10.60 -9.87
N TRP A 363 20.23 -9.39 -9.61
CA TRP A 363 20.20 -8.28 -10.55
C TRP A 363 20.31 -6.94 -9.83
N ARG A 364 20.68 -5.90 -10.56
CA ARG A 364 20.76 -4.52 -10.05
C ARG A 364 20.10 -3.56 -11.02
N THR A 365 19.39 -2.58 -10.50
CA THR A 365 18.90 -1.46 -11.31
C THR A 365 20.08 -0.57 -11.73
N THR A 366 20.18 -0.25 -13.02
CA THR A 366 21.23 0.65 -13.54
C THR A 366 20.74 2.07 -13.68
N TRP A 367 19.48 2.25 -14.07
CA TRP A 367 18.76 3.51 -14.08
C TRP A 367 17.26 3.25 -14.00
N THR A 368 16.47 4.27 -13.62
CA THR A 368 15.01 4.14 -13.52
C THR A 368 14.30 5.43 -13.93
N ARG A 369 13.22 5.27 -14.68
CA ARG A 369 12.19 6.27 -14.98
C ARG A 369 10.82 5.77 -14.50
N TRP A 370 10.86 4.86 -13.52
CA TRP A 370 9.72 4.21 -12.90
C TRP A 370 9.14 5.10 -11.81
N ARG A 371 7.83 5.29 -11.85
CA ARG A 371 7.13 6.11 -10.87
C ARG A 371 7.02 5.36 -9.53
N PRO A 372 7.44 5.96 -8.41
CA PRO A 372 7.22 5.38 -7.08
C PRO A 372 5.72 5.38 -6.74
N ALA A 373 5.26 4.29 -6.14
CA ALA A 373 3.88 4.18 -5.66
C ALA A 373 3.64 5.08 -4.43
N GLY A 374 2.38 5.49 -4.24
CA GLY A 374 1.98 6.27 -3.07
C GLY A 374 2.45 7.72 -3.07
N ILE A 375 2.70 8.30 -4.25
CA ILE A 375 3.07 9.69 -4.43
C ILE A 375 1.97 10.44 -5.20
N PHE A 376 1.53 11.57 -4.63
CA PHE A 376 0.59 12.50 -5.26
C PHE A 376 1.32 13.54 -6.11
N GLY A 377 0.75 13.91 -7.26
CA GLY A 377 1.29 14.93 -8.15
C GLY A 377 2.30 14.38 -9.16
N ARG A 378 2.82 15.26 -10.02
CA ARG A 378 3.78 14.87 -11.07
C ARG A 378 5.13 14.54 -10.47
N THR A 379 5.78 13.50 -11.00
CA THR A 379 7.18 13.17 -10.67
C THR A 379 8.06 13.59 -11.83
N GLU A 380 9.06 14.42 -11.54
CA GLU A 380 9.98 14.90 -12.57
C GLU A 380 10.76 13.74 -13.19
N GLY A 381 10.79 13.69 -14.51
CA GLY A 381 11.52 12.67 -15.25
C GLY A 381 10.92 11.27 -15.17
N ASP A 382 9.66 11.08 -14.74
CA ASP A 382 8.97 9.81 -14.98
C ASP A 382 8.64 9.64 -16.47
N ALA A 383 8.60 8.38 -16.93
CA ALA A 383 8.21 8.09 -18.31
C ALA A 383 6.69 8.06 -18.52
N GLY A 384 5.92 8.04 -17.42
CA GLY A 384 4.53 7.63 -17.41
C GLY A 384 4.35 6.17 -17.81
N ARG A 385 3.10 5.71 -17.88
CA ARG A 385 2.75 4.36 -18.33
C ARG A 385 3.36 4.04 -19.70
N VAL A 386 3.78 2.79 -19.88
CA VAL A 386 4.26 2.26 -21.17
C VAL A 386 3.30 1.17 -21.64
N ASP A 387 2.54 1.46 -22.69
CA ASP A 387 1.64 0.48 -23.33
C ASP A 387 2.37 -0.33 -24.40
N GLU A 388 3.29 0.30 -25.13
CA GLU A 388 4.13 -0.35 -26.15
C GLU A 388 5.62 -0.13 -25.89
N LEU A 389 6.40 -1.19 -26.08
CA LEU A 389 7.86 -1.20 -25.97
C LEU A 389 8.46 -1.65 -27.29
N GLY A 390 9.45 -0.90 -27.76
CA GLY A 390 10.02 -1.05 -29.08
C GLY A 390 11.47 -0.62 -29.14
N VAL A 391 12.06 -0.73 -30.32
CA VAL A 391 13.47 -0.40 -30.56
C VAL A 391 13.67 0.21 -31.93
N VAL A 392 14.56 1.20 -32.02
CA VAL A 392 14.99 1.78 -33.29
C VAL A 392 16.51 1.78 -33.33
N VAL A 393 17.05 1.29 -34.45
CA VAL A 393 18.50 1.31 -34.73
C VAL A 393 18.79 2.47 -35.67
N GLY A 394 19.49 3.48 -35.15
CA GLY A 394 19.91 4.66 -35.90
C GLY A 394 21.43 4.73 -36.06
N GLU A 395 21.92 5.80 -36.70
CA GLU A 395 23.36 6.05 -36.87
C GLU A 395 24.09 6.20 -35.52
N SER A 396 23.37 6.61 -34.47
CA SER A 396 23.89 6.80 -33.11
C SER A 396 23.81 5.53 -32.23
N GLY A 397 23.36 4.41 -32.79
CA GLY A 397 23.18 3.14 -32.08
C GLY A 397 21.72 2.78 -31.79
N LEU A 398 21.54 1.87 -30.83
CA LEU A 398 20.24 1.34 -30.42
C LEU A 398 19.53 2.30 -29.46
N THR A 399 18.25 2.57 -29.73
CA THR A 399 17.37 3.40 -28.90
C THR A 399 16.11 2.65 -28.53
N VAL A 400 15.68 2.77 -27.27
CA VAL A 400 14.42 2.18 -26.81
C VAL A 400 13.29 3.14 -27.11
N VAL A 401 12.20 2.62 -27.67
CA VAL A 401 11.01 3.40 -27.97
C VAL A 401 9.89 2.95 -27.04
N THR A 402 9.24 3.91 -26.38
CA THR A 402 8.00 3.67 -25.66
C THR A 402 6.85 4.40 -26.34
N ALA A 403 5.65 3.85 -26.25
CA ALA A 403 4.43 4.57 -26.56
C ALA A 403 3.40 4.36 -25.45
N ARG A 404 2.70 5.44 -25.12
CA ARG A 404 1.58 5.44 -24.17
C ARG A 404 0.32 5.92 -24.85
N ASP A 405 -0.79 5.25 -24.61
CA ASP A 405 -2.09 5.70 -25.08
C ASP A 405 -2.48 6.97 -24.32
N VAL A 406 -2.80 8.04 -25.06
CA VAL A 406 -3.29 9.33 -24.55
C VAL A 406 -4.66 9.66 -25.13
N THR A 407 -5.37 8.66 -25.66
CA THR A 407 -6.76 8.79 -26.10
C THR A 407 -7.64 9.12 -24.90
N THR A 408 -8.31 10.27 -24.94
CA THR A 408 -9.06 10.84 -23.81
C THR A 408 -10.56 10.88 -24.11
N GLY A 409 -11.39 10.31 -23.23
CA GLY A 409 -12.85 10.37 -23.30
C GLY A 409 -13.51 9.37 -24.24
N LYS A 410 -14.73 8.93 -23.89
CA LYS A 410 -15.55 7.97 -24.68
C LYS A 410 -15.87 8.45 -26.11
N ILE A 411 -15.74 9.76 -26.37
CA ILE A 411 -16.09 10.42 -27.64
C ILE A 411 -14.83 10.98 -28.34
N ALA A 412 -13.62 10.59 -27.91
CA ALA A 412 -12.36 11.09 -28.48
C ALA A 412 -12.32 10.93 -30.00
N TYR A 413 -12.00 12.01 -30.71
CA TYR A 413 -11.63 11.97 -32.11
C TYR A 413 -10.34 12.76 -32.32
N PRO A 414 -9.29 12.15 -32.90
CA PRO A 414 -9.19 10.76 -33.37
C PRO A 414 -9.14 9.72 -32.22
N LYS A 415 -9.61 8.49 -32.51
CA LYS A 415 -9.77 7.39 -31.53
C LYS A 415 -8.48 6.72 -31.06
N TYR A 416 -7.33 7.12 -31.60
CA TYR A 416 -6.03 6.53 -31.26
C TYR A 416 -4.96 7.62 -31.28
N ARG A 417 -4.57 8.07 -30.08
CA ARG A 417 -3.49 9.04 -29.88
C ARG A 417 -2.46 8.40 -28.98
N TYR A 418 -1.23 8.26 -29.47
CA TYR A 418 -0.11 7.76 -28.69
C TYR A 418 0.89 8.87 -28.47
N LEU A 419 1.44 8.98 -27.26
CA LEU A 419 2.64 9.76 -27.04
C LEU A 419 3.85 8.81 -27.11
N ARG A 420 4.65 8.96 -28.16
CA ARG A 420 5.88 8.21 -28.38
C ARG A 420 7.06 8.96 -27.78
N GLN A 421 7.97 8.24 -27.12
CA GLN A 421 9.21 8.78 -26.59
C GLN A 421 10.36 7.82 -26.82
N GLU A 422 11.56 8.36 -27.05
CA GLU A 422 12.78 7.60 -27.30
C GLU A 422 13.76 7.78 -26.14
N TRP A 423 14.41 6.69 -25.76
CA TRP A 423 15.22 6.61 -24.56
C TRP A 423 16.57 5.96 -24.86
N SER A 424 17.61 6.47 -24.20
CA SER A 424 18.91 5.83 -24.18
C SER A 424 18.82 4.53 -23.36
N PRO A 425 19.11 3.35 -23.93
CA PRO A 425 19.09 2.09 -23.18
C PRO A 425 20.09 2.05 -22.02
N THR A 426 21.18 2.82 -22.11
CA THR A 426 22.28 2.80 -21.13
C THR A 426 22.10 3.80 -20.00
N THR A 427 21.43 4.93 -20.24
CA THR A 427 21.30 6.02 -19.25
C THR A 427 19.87 6.29 -18.83
N GLY A 428 18.88 5.85 -19.60
CA GLY A 428 17.48 6.19 -19.39
C GLY A 428 17.16 7.67 -19.67
N GLU A 429 18.07 8.45 -20.25
CA GLU A 429 17.80 9.82 -20.67
C GLU A 429 16.97 9.86 -21.96
N PRO A 430 16.03 10.82 -22.10
CA PRO A 430 15.27 10.99 -23.33
C PRO A 430 16.19 11.46 -24.46
N VAL A 431 16.11 10.77 -25.60
CA VAL A 431 16.92 11.08 -26.80
C VAL A 431 16.27 12.19 -27.62
N SER A 432 14.95 12.28 -27.59
CA SER A 432 14.16 13.24 -28.34
C SER A 432 12.95 13.73 -27.55
N THR A 433 12.37 14.85 -27.96
CA THR A 433 11.11 15.34 -27.40
C THR A 433 9.97 14.38 -27.75
N PRO A 434 9.02 14.13 -26.84
CA PRO A 434 7.88 13.26 -27.12
C PRO A 434 7.11 13.69 -28.37
N VAL A 435 6.70 12.72 -29.18
CA VAL A 435 5.97 12.93 -30.44
C VAL A 435 4.59 12.31 -30.33
N GLU A 436 3.55 13.07 -30.65
CA GLU A 436 2.19 12.55 -30.73
C GLU A 436 1.97 11.83 -32.07
N VAL A 437 1.48 10.59 -32.00
CA VAL A 437 1.25 9.72 -33.15
C VAL A 437 -0.20 9.29 -33.20
N HIS A 438 -0.77 9.35 -34.40
CA HIS A 438 -2.17 9.04 -34.68
C HIS A 438 -2.26 7.73 -35.47
N ALA A 439 -2.25 6.60 -34.78
CA ALA A 439 -2.26 5.26 -35.42
C ALA A 439 -3.01 4.25 -34.54
N SER A 440 -3.74 3.31 -35.14
CA SER A 440 -4.39 2.21 -34.42
C SER A 440 -3.37 1.11 -34.08
N LEU A 441 -3.46 0.50 -32.89
CA LEU A 441 -2.66 -0.68 -32.53
C LEU A 441 -3.02 -1.93 -33.36
N SER A 442 -4.21 -1.95 -33.97
CA SER A 442 -4.70 -3.08 -34.77
C SER A 442 -4.18 -3.15 -36.20
N ASP A 443 -3.59 -2.06 -36.71
CA ASP A 443 -3.31 -1.88 -38.13
C ASP A 443 -1.80 -2.04 -38.38
N ASP A 444 -1.40 -3.22 -38.88
CA ASP A 444 -0.01 -3.67 -39.09
C ASP A 444 0.87 -3.60 -37.81
N PRO A 445 1.96 -4.39 -37.68
CA PRO A 445 2.91 -4.16 -36.60
C PRO A 445 3.45 -2.74 -36.77
N LEU A 446 3.14 -1.87 -35.80
CA LEU A 446 3.65 -0.50 -35.79
C LEU A 446 5.16 -0.55 -36.07
N PRO A 447 5.72 0.36 -36.89
CA PRO A 447 7.09 0.28 -37.38
C PRO A 447 8.16 0.32 -36.27
N TRP A 448 7.77 0.54 -35.02
CA TRP A 448 8.60 0.54 -33.82
C TRP A 448 8.39 -0.67 -32.89
N SER A 449 7.34 -1.48 -33.05
CA SER A 449 7.03 -2.64 -32.18
C SER A 449 7.64 -3.96 -32.64
N SER A 450 8.29 -4.00 -33.82
CA SER A 450 9.06 -5.16 -34.27
C SER A 450 10.13 -4.79 -35.30
N PRO A 451 11.42 -5.08 -35.06
CA PRO A 451 12.48 -4.84 -36.04
C PRO A 451 12.32 -5.68 -37.33
N ARG A 452 11.47 -6.71 -37.33
CA ARG A 452 11.22 -7.59 -38.48
C ARG A 452 10.40 -6.96 -39.62
N GLY A 453 9.75 -5.82 -39.39
CA GLY A 453 8.87 -5.17 -40.37
C GLY A 453 9.57 -4.21 -41.34
N SER A 454 10.74 -3.66 -40.98
CA SER A 454 11.49 -2.76 -41.85
C SER A 454 12.50 -3.57 -42.68
N GLY A 455 12.34 -3.57 -44.00
CA GLY A 455 13.22 -4.25 -44.97
C GLY A 455 14.64 -3.67 -45.06
N ARG A 456 15.37 -3.59 -43.94
CA ARG A 456 16.81 -3.28 -43.88
C ARG A 456 17.55 -4.42 -43.17
N HIS A 457 18.55 -4.94 -43.87
CA HIS A 457 19.50 -5.94 -43.39
C HIS A 457 20.35 -5.40 -42.22
N GLU A 458 20.68 -6.30 -41.28
CA GLU A 458 21.48 -6.10 -40.05
C GLU A 458 20.76 -5.42 -38.86
N ALA A 459 19.56 -5.90 -38.49
CA ALA A 459 19.05 -5.65 -37.14
C ALA A 459 19.80 -6.57 -36.14
N PRO A 460 20.28 -6.06 -34.99
CA PRO A 460 20.86 -6.90 -33.94
C PRO A 460 19.81 -7.91 -33.41
N ASP A 461 20.28 -9.05 -32.91
CA ASP A 461 19.41 -10.07 -32.29
C ASP A 461 18.85 -9.54 -30.97
N ILE A 462 17.71 -8.85 -31.07
CA ILE A 462 17.01 -8.27 -29.93
C ILE A 462 15.94 -9.26 -29.47
N THR A 463 15.93 -9.56 -28.17
CA THR A 463 14.90 -10.42 -27.56
C THR A 463 13.87 -9.58 -26.81
N PHE A 464 12.59 -9.75 -27.15
CA PHE A 464 11.49 -9.22 -26.37
C PHE A 464 10.99 -10.26 -25.37
N ALA A 465 10.47 -9.77 -24.25
CA ALA A 465 9.78 -10.56 -23.26
C ALA A 465 8.44 -9.92 -22.90
N GLU A 466 7.39 -10.73 -22.81
CA GLU A 466 6.07 -10.32 -22.34
C GLU A 466 5.81 -10.95 -20.98
N HIS A 467 5.45 -10.14 -19.99
CA HIS A 467 5.10 -10.64 -18.66
C HIS A 467 3.60 -10.92 -18.62
N THR A 468 3.26 -12.18 -18.36
CA THR A 468 1.88 -12.66 -18.28
C THR A 468 1.62 -13.31 -16.93
N ASP A 469 0.37 -13.68 -16.70
CA ASP A 469 -0.07 -14.36 -15.48
C ASP A 469 0.64 -15.69 -15.20
N THR A 470 1.22 -16.30 -16.23
CA THR A 470 2.00 -17.54 -16.14
C THR A 470 3.51 -17.29 -16.13
N GLY A 471 3.94 -16.05 -15.94
CA GLY A 471 5.33 -15.61 -15.98
C GLY A 471 5.76 -15.03 -17.33
N TRP A 472 7.07 -14.88 -17.50
CA TRP A 472 7.70 -14.31 -18.68
C TRP A 472 7.60 -15.25 -19.89
N LYS A 473 7.18 -14.69 -21.02
CA LYS A 473 7.25 -15.33 -22.34
C LYS A 473 8.34 -14.64 -23.15
N LEU A 474 9.35 -15.39 -23.56
CA LEU A 474 10.48 -14.87 -24.33
C LEU A 474 10.36 -15.28 -25.80
N ASP A 475 10.72 -14.36 -26.69
CA ASP A 475 10.80 -14.64 -28.14
C ASP A 475 11.93 -15.63 -28.46
N ILE A 476 13.04 -15.56 -27.73
CA ILE A 476 14.22 -16.41 -27.89
C ILE A 476 14.61 -17.00 -26.52
N PRO A 477 14.52 -18.33 -26.31
CA PRO A 477 14.72 -18.95 -25.00
C PRO A 477 16.19 -19.12 -24.56
N THR A 478 17.17 -18.64 -25.35
CA THR A 478 18.60 -18.81 -25.05
C THR A 478 19.22 -17.67 -24.23
N VAL A 479 18.49 -16.57 -23.99
CA VAL A 479 18.95 -15.45 -23.17
C VAL A 479 18.57 -15.63 -21.69
N PRO A 480 19.30 -15.02 -20.74
CA PRO A 480 18.91 -15.03 -19.33
C PRO A 480 17.50 -14.48 -19.15
N ALA A 481 16.67 -15.14 -18.34
CA ALA A 481 15.33 -14.66 -18.04
C ALA A 481 15.39 -13.28 -17.33
N PRO A 482 14.39 -12.40 -17.57
CA PRO A 482 14.26 -11.18 -16.78
C PRO A 482 14.00 -11.49 -15.31
N PRO A 483 14.26 -10.56 -14.38
CA PRO A 483 13.89 -10.69 -12.98
C PRO A 483 12.41 -11.04 -12.76
N THR A 484 12.10 -11.73 -11.66
CA THR A 484 10.70 -11.89 -11.24
C THR A 484 10.13 -10.52 -10.89
N CYS A 485 9.06 -10.12 -11.58
CA CYS A 485 8.50 -8.77 -11.47
C CYS A 485 7.03 -8.79 -11.00
N PRO A 486 6.55 -7.72 -10.34
CA PRO A 486 5.12 -7.55 -10.10
C PRO A 486 4.39 -7.31 -11.42
N GLN A 487 3.05 -7.49 -11.42
CA GLN A 487 2.22 -7.34 -12.63
C GLN A 487 2.31 -5.98 -13.32
N ALA A 488 2.73 -4.94 -12.59
CA ALA A 488 2.92 -3.62 -13.17
C ALA A 488 4.01 -3.61 -14.25
N VAL A 489 5.00 -4.52 -14.19
CA VAL A 489 5.96 -4.71 -15.28
C VAL A 489 5.33 -5.66 -16.28
N THR A 490 5.16 -5.23 -17.52
CA THR A 490 4.42 -5.96 -18.55
C THR A 490 5.29 -6.37 -19.73
N LYS A 491 6.39 -5.65 -19.98
CA LYS A 491 7.25 -5.84 -21.15
C LYS A 491 8.72 -5.78 -20.75
N GLY A 492 9.56 -6.52 -21.48
CA GLY A 492 11.00 -6.55 -21.32
C GLY A 492 11.73 -6.55 -22.66
N LEU A 493 12.90 -5.95 -22.70
CA LEU A 493 13.78 -5.87 -23.85
C LEU A 493 15.21 -6.22 -23.43
N TYR A 494 15.78 -7.27 -24.03
CA TYR A 494 17.18 -7.65 -23.85
C TYR A 494 18.06 -6.87 -24.82
N ILE A 495 19.05 -6.13 -24.31
CA ILE A 495 19.81 -5.13 -25.09
C ILE A 495 21.19 -5.64 -25.52
N ASP A 496 21.87 -6.39 -24.66
CA ASP A 496 23.23 -6.86 -24.91
C ASP A 496 23.52 -8.20 -24.22
N ASP A 497 24.59 -8.88 -24.65
CA ASP A 497 25.01 -10.18 -24.12
C ASP A 497 25.50 -10.14 -22.67
N ASP A 498 25.65 -8.94 -22.07
CA ASP A 498 26.13 -8.73 -20.70
C ASP A 498 24.99 -8.79 -19.66
N GLY A 499 23.79 -9.22 -20.06
CA GLY A 499 22.66 -9.42 -19.16
C GLY A 499 21.81 -8.17 -18.92
N HIS A 500 21.85 -7.17 -19.80
CA HIS A 500 21.08 -5.93 -19.62
C HIS A 500 19.66 -6.04 -20.17
N TRP A 501 18.68 -5.81 -19.29
CA TRP A 501 17.27 -5.75 -19.60
C TRP A 501 16.75 -4.33 -19.40
N VAL A 502 15.95 -3.83 -20.34
CA VAL A 502 15.02 -2.71 -20.11
C VAL A 502 13.63 -3.28 -19.90
N LEU A 503 13.06 -2.97 -18.73
CA LEU A 503 11.75 -3.43 -18.30
C LEU A 503 10.79 -2.24 -18.31
N ALA A 504 9.55 -2.47 -18.73
CA ALA A 504 8.55 -1.43 -18.86
C ALA A 504 7.16 -1.93 -18.48
N GLY A 505 6.28 -1.00 -18.13
CA GLY A 505 4.87 -1.30 -17.90
C GLY A 505 4.10 -0.12 -17.29
N THR A 506 3.20 -0.43 -16.37
CA THR A 506 2.19 0.54 -15.91
C THR A 506 2.80 1.74 -15.22
N ALA A 507 3.97 1.66 -14.57
CA ALA A 507 4.56 2.81 -13.87
C ALA A 507 5.73 3.48 -14.59
N GLY A 508 6.12 3.01 -15.78
CA GLY A 508 7.28 3.56 -16.49
C GLY A 508 8.18 2.50 -17.10
N LEU A 509 9.47 2.84 -17.17
CA LEU A 509 10.52 1.93 -17.59
C LEU A 509 11.77 2.08 -16.72
N PHE A 510 12.56 1.03 -16.62
CA PHE A 510 13.83 1.01 -15.91
C PHE A 510 14.76 -0.03 -16.54
N ALA A 511 16.06 0.08 -16.31
CA ALA A 511 17.02 -0.92 -16.73
C ALA A 511 17.61 -1.67 -15.55
N VAL A 512 17.90 -2.94 -15.80
CA VAL A 512 18.58 -3.83 -14.86
C VAL A 512 19.73 -4.56 -15.54
N SER A 513 20.76 -4.86 -14.76
CA SER A 513 21.82 -5.78 -15.12
C SER A 513 21.60 -7.07 -14.33
N VAL A 514 21.32 -8.16 -15.04
CA VAL A 514 21.06 -9.49 -14.48
C VAL A 514 22.35 -10.30 -14.50
N ARG A 515 22.72 -10.89 -13.37
CA ARG A 515 23.81 -11.86 -13.32
C ARG A 515 23.26 -13.24 -13.66
N ALA A 516 23.86 -13.93 -14.62
CA ALA A 516 23.48 -15.29 -14.95
C ALA A 516 23.74 -16.21 -13.75
N THR A 517 22.72 -16.49 -12.95
CA THR A 517 22.74 -17.53 -11.92
C THR A 517 22.18 -18.82 -12.50
N ALA A 518 22.89 -19.92 -12.29
CA ALA A 518 22.43 -21.25 -12.67
C ALA A 518 21.15 -21.60 -11.88
N ASP A 519 20.10 -21.95 -12.62
CA ASP A 519 18.81 -22.46 -12.12
C ASP A 519 18.08 -21.60 -11.08
N THR A 520 17.09 -20.85 -11.55
CA THR A 520 15.89 -20.62 -10.74
C THR A 520 14.68 -21.00 -11.60
N ALA A 521 13.96 -22.04 -11.19
CA ALA A 521 12.56 -22.16 -11.59
C ALA A 521 11.88 -20.88 -11.11
N HIS A 522 11.41 -20.05 -12.05
CA HIS A 522 10.80 -18.77 -11.71
C HIS A 522 9.37 -19.05 -11.24
N ASP A 523 9.19 -19.19 -9.93
CA ASP A 523 7.86 -19.01 -9.36
C ASP A 523 7.40 -17.58 -9.67
N THR A 524 6.28 -17.48 -10.37
CA THR A 524 5.68 -16.19 -10.71
C THR A 524 5.17 -15.55 -9.42
N TYR A 525 5.37 -14.24 -9.23
CA TYR A 525 4.73 -13.58 -8.11
C TYR A 525 3.20 -13.75 -8.21
N PRO A 526 2.51 -14.04 -7.09
CA PRO A 526 1.06 -14.06 -7.10
C PRO A 526 0.54 -12.69 -7.56
N GLN A 527 -0.48 -12.69 -8.41
CA GLN A 527 -1.02 -11.47 -9.03
C GLN A 527 -1.38 -10.37 -8.03
N ARG A 528 -1.85 -10.78 -6.85
CA ARG A 528 -2.16 -9.92 -5.72
C ARG A 528 -1.77 -10.65 -4.43
N PRO A 529 -1.33 -9.94 -3.38
CA PRO A 529 -1.29 -10.50 -2.04
C PRO A 529 -2.60 -11.23 -1.72
N LEU A 530 -2.52 -12.40 -1.07
CA LEU A 530 -3.72 -13.16 -0.70
C LEU A 530 -4.55 -12.41 0.34
N ILE A 531 -3.89 -11.57 1.12
CA ILE A 531 -4.44 -10.77 2.21
C ILE A 531 -3.94 -9.33 2.07
N ALA A 532 -4.73 -8.37 2.56
CA ALA A 532 -4.30 -6.98 2.64
C ALA A 532 -2.95 -6.83 3.37
N ALA A 533 -2.20 -5.79 3.00
CA ALA A 533 -0.90 -5.50 3.58
C ALA A 533 -0.97 -5.33 5.12
N HIS A 534 0.16 -5.53 5.81
CA HIS A 534 0.22 -5.44 7.28
C HIS A 534 -0.08 -4.04 7.82
N THR A 535 0.19 -3.02 7.01
CA THR A 535 -0.02 -1.62 7.34
C THR A 535 -0.94 -0.95 6.31
N ARG A 536 -1.30 0.30 6.58
CA ARG A 536 -1.97 1.22 5.66
C ARG A 536 -1.16 2.51 5.58
N PRO A 537 -1.29 3.36 4.56
CA PRO A 537 -0.70 4.69 4.61
C PRO A 537 -1.36 5.54 5.70
N ALA A 538 -0.56 6.31 6.43
CA ALA A 538 -1.07 7.41 7.24
C ALA A 538 -1.74 8.46 6.33
N PRO A 539 -2.63 9.32 6.86
CA PRO A 539 -3.13 10.47 6.10
C PRO A 539 -1.99 11.28 5.50
N TRP A 540 -2.05 11.52 4.20
CA TRP A 540 -1.02 12.25 3.48
C TRP A 540 -1.08 13.73 3.88
N PRO A 541 0.07 14.41 4.03
CA PRO A 541 0.09 15.83 4.30
C PRO A 541 -0.52 16.58 3.11
N LEU A 542 -1.19 17.71 3.39
CA LEU A 542 -1.68 18.60 2.33
C LEU A 542 -0.51 19.02 1.43
N PRO A 543 -0.63 18.96 0.10
CA PRO A 543 0.45 19.33 -0.80
C PRO A 543 1.03 20.73 -0.48
N PRO A 544 2.36 20.92 -0.56
CA PRO A 544 2.99 22.20 -0.24
C PRO A 544 2.43 23.37 -1.08
N SER A 545 2.13 23.11 -2.36
CA SER A 545 1.49 24.05 -3.28
C SER A 545 0.12 24.52 -2.75
N ALA A 546 -0.74 23.60 -2.34
CA ALA A 546 -2.04 23.91 -1.74
C ALA A 546 -1.88 24.66 -0.41
N THR A 547 -0.92 24.26 0.44
CA THR A 547 -0.63 24.94 1.71
C THR A 547 -0.18 26.40 1.49
N ALA A 548 0.71 26.64 0.54
CA ALA A 548 1.17 27.98 0.17
C ALA A 548 0.03 28.82 -0.43
N ALA A 549 -0.76 28.22 -1.31
CA ALA A 549 -1.90 28.86 -1.96
C ALA A 549 -2.94 29.37 -0.94
N LEU A 550 -3.24 28.60 0.11
CA LEU A 550 -4.13 29.00 1.21
C LEU A 550 -3.57 30.14 2.07
N ARG A 551 -2.25 30.36 2.06
CA ARG A 551 -1.59 31.53 2.69
C ARG A 551 -1.52 32.74 1.75
N GLY A 552 -2.01 32.62 0.51
CA GLY A 552 -1.96 33.66 -0.51
C GLY A 552 -0.65 33.72 -1.28
N GLU A 553 0.17 32.67 -1.24
CA GLU A 553 1.47 32.58 -1.91
C GLU A 553 1.36 31.66 -3.15
N GLY A 554 1.86 32.10 -4.30
CA GLY A 554 1.99 31.25 -5.51
C GLY A 554 0.70 30.74 -6.15
N MET A 555 -0.49 31.13 -5.66
CA MET A 555 -1.79 30.66 -6.19
C MET A 555 -1.95 30.91 -7.69
N ARG A 556 -1.56 32.10 -8.17
CA ARG A 556 -1.68 32.46 -9.59
C ARG A 556 -0.87 31.50 -10.47
N ASP A 557 0.42 31.37 -10.18
CA ASP A 557 1.33 30.50 -10.93
C ASP A 557 0.84 29.04 -10.88
N TRP A 558 0.31 28.61 -9.73
CA TRP A 558 -0.23 27.26 -9.57
C TRP A 558 -1.51 27.02 -10.38
N LEU A 559 -2.42 27.99 -10.49
CA LEU A 559 -3.61 27.92 -11.34
C LEU A 559 -3.25 27.96 -12.83
N GLU A 560 -2.33 28.86 -13.21
CA GLU A 560 -1.86 28.99 -14.60
C GLU A 560 -1.12 27.74 -15.10
N GLN A 561 -0.50 26.96 -14.21
CA GLN A 561 0.06 25.63 -14.57
C GLN A 561 -1.00 24.64 -15.06
N THR A 562 -2.26 24.77 -14.60
CA THR A 562 -3.37 23.89 -14.99
C THR A 562 -4.13 24.41 -16.18
N PHE A 563 -4.52 25.69 -16.13
CA PHE A 563 -5.42 26.28 -17.10
C PHE A 563 -4.68 26.96 -18.27
N GLY A 564 -3.39 27.22 -18.12
CA GLY A 564 -2.52 27.84 -19.13
C GLY A 564 -1.90 29.14 -18.62
N ALA A 565 -0.69 29.43 -19.12
CA ALA A 565 0.01 30.66 -18.78
C ALA A 565 -0.82 31.89 -19.17
N GLY A 566 -0.96 32.86 -18.25
CA GLY A 566 -1.73 34.09 -18.46
C GLY A 566 -3.25 33.95 -18.41
N THR A 567 -3.79 32.80 -17.98
CA THR A 567 -5.25 32.60 -17.87
C THR A 567 -5.87 33.21 -16.62
N CYS A 568 -5.07 33.65 -15.65
CA CYS A 568 -5.58 34.35 -14.47
C CYS A 568 -5.71 35.85 -14.75
N HIS A 569 -6.95 36.30 -14.92
CA HIS A 569 -7.29 37.66 -15.29
C HIS A 569 -7.50 38.52 -14.04
N GLN A 570 -6.56 39.43 -13.77
CA GLN A 570 -6.64 40.37 -12.65
C GLN A 570 -7.58 41.53 -12.96
N LEU A 571 -8.34 41.96 -11.95
CA LEU A 571 -9.16 43.17 -12.03
C LEU A 571 -8.45 44.33 -11.33
N ALA A 572 -8.46 45.50 -11.94
CA ALA A 572 -8.06 46.74 -11.28
C ALA A 572 -9.05 47.09 -10.16
N ASP A 573 -8.61 47.81 -9.14
CA ASP A 573 -9.45 48.18 -7.99
C ASP A 573 -10.70 48.98 -8.42
N GLU A 574 -10.60 49.75 -9.51
CA GLU A 574 -11.70 50.54 -10.08
C GLU A 574 -12.73 49.67 -10.83
N GLN A 575 -12.35 48.46 -11.25
CA GLN A 575 -13.23 47.50 -11.91
C GLN A 575 -14.01 46.64 -10.91
N LEU A 576 -13.64 46.64 -9.63
CA LEU A 576 -14.35 45.91 -8.59
C LEU A 576 -15.68 46.60 -8.23
N PRO A 577 -16.82 45.87 -8.22
CA PRO A 577 -18.09 46.45 -7.80
C PRO A 577 -18.05 47.03 -6.38
N GLN A 578 -18.78 48.12 -6.13
CA GLN A 578 -18.86 48.73 -4.80
C GLN A 578 -19.46 47.80 -3.75
N GLY A 579 -20.37 46.91 -4.15
CA GLY A 579 -20.99 45.92 -3.26
C GLY A 579 -20.11 44.71 -2.94
N LEU A 580 -18.93 44.58 -3.57
CA LEU A 580 -17.92 43.58 -3.19
C LEU A 580 -17.07 44.15 -2.05
N THR A 581 -17.50 43.91 -0.83
CA THR A 581 -16.88 44.44 0.40
C THR A 581 -15.95 43.47 1.09
N ASP A 582 -16.05 42.16 0.82
CA ASP A 582 -15.18 41.16 1.43
C ASP A 582 -13.69 41.35 1.04
N PRO A 583 -12.78 41.66 1.98
CA PRO A 583 -11.38 41.95 1.67
C PRO A 583 -10.63 40.78 1.02
N ALA A 584 -10.97 39.54 1.38
CA ALA A 584 -10.29 38.36 0.83
C ALA A 584 -10.66 38.16 -0.64
N ALA A 585 -11.93 38.28 -1.00
CA ALA A 585 -12.41 38.18 -2.37
C ALA A 585 -11.84 39.32 -3.24
N ARG A 586 -11.84 40.56 -2.74
CA ARG A 586 -11.18 41.69 -3.43
C ARG A 586 -9.70 41.44 -3.66
N GLY A 587 -9.00 40.97 -2.63
CA GLY A 587 -7.57 40.66 -2.69
C GLY A 587 -7.24 39.50 -3.64
N PHE A 588 -8.12 38.51 -3.77
CA PHE A 588 -7.98 37.42 -4.74
C PHE A 588 -8.12 37.95 -6.17
N LEU A 589 -9.17 38.71 -6.47
CA LEU A 589 -9.43 39.22 -7.83
C LEU A 589 -8.37 40.20 -8.34
N THR A 590 -7.75 40.98 -7.43
CA THR A 590 -6.73 41.99 -7.78
C THR A 590 -5.33 41.40 -7.86
N ARG A 591 -4.97 40.46 -6.96
CA ARG A 591 -3.60 39.91 -6.89
C ARG A 591 -3.44 38.56 -7.58
N THR A 592 -4.41 37.67 -7.47
CA THR A 592 -4.38 36.35 -8.13
C THR A 592 -5.01 36.43 -9.50
N GLY A 593 -6.20 37.05 -9.60
CA GLY A 593 -7.02 37.06 -10.81
C GLY A 593 -7.96 35.85 -10.88
N LEU A 594 -9.03 36.00 -11.67
CA LEU A 594 -9.99 34.93 -11.92
C LEU A 594 -9.48 34.07 -13.09
N PRO A 595 -9.31 32.74 -12.92
CA PRO A 595 -8.86 31.88 -14.02
C PRO A 595 -9.94 31.72 -15.09
N GLU A 596 -9.53 31.75 -16.35
CA GLU A 596 -10.34 31.29 -17.47
C GLU A 596 -10.36 29.75 -17.49
N ILE A 597 -11.55 29.16 -17.38
CA ILE A 597 -11.74 27.71 -17.29
C ILE A 597 -12.78 27.29 -18.31
N GLY A 598 -12.47 26.31 -19.15
CA GLY A 598 -13.41 25.69 -20.09
C GLY A 598 -13.47 24.17 -19.88
N ASP A 599 -14.69 23.62 -19.84
CA ASP A 599 -15.01 22.18 -19.84
C ASP A 599 -14.28 21.33 -18.78
N PHE A 600 -13.97 21.87 -17.60
CA PHE A 600 -13.37 21.14 -16.49
C PHE A 600 -14.41 20.93 -15.39
N LEU A 601 -14.82 19.71 -15.03
CA LEU A 601 -15.88 19.46 -14.01
C LEU A 601 -17.24 20.12 -14.33
N HIS A 602 -17.55 20.34 -15.63
CA HIS A 602 -18.62 21.25 -16.07
C HIS A 602 -18.56 22.66 -15.44
N LEU A 603 -17.38 23.08 -14.96
CA LEU A 603 -17.06 24.43 -14.56
C LEU A 603 -16.62 25.20 -15.80
N ASN A 604 -17.27 26.33 -16.03
CA ASN A 604 -16.93 27.26 -17.08
C ASN A 604 -16.87 28.67 -16.49
N ILE A 605 -15.72 29.30 -16.60
CA ILE A 605 -15.46 30.67 -16.14
C ILE A 605 -14.83 31.41 -17.32
N THR A 606 -15.49 32.48 -17.77
CA THR A 606 -14.99 33.35 -18.85
C THR A 606 -14.85 34.77 -18.30
N PRO A 607 -13.67 35.13 -17.77
CA PRO A 607 -13.44 36.45 -17.20
C PRO A 607 -13.60 37.55 -18.25
N ARG A 608 -14.20 38.67 -17.85
CA ARG A 608 -14.34 39.85 -18.73
C ARG A 608 -13.24 40.86 -18.39
N VAL A 609 -12.12 40.78 -19.10
CA VAL A 609 -10.89 41.55 -18.85
C VAL A 609 -11.13 43.07 -18.78
N ASP A 610 -12.11 43.58 -19.55
CA ASP A 610 -12.42 45.01 -19.65
C ASP A 610 -13.78 45.39 -19.06
N SER A 611 -14.40 44.56 -18.22
CA SER A 611 -15.72 44.86 -17.65
C SER A 611 -15.83 44.47 -16.18
N PRO A 612 -16.56 45.27 -15.37
CA PRO A 612 -16.83 44.93 -13.99
C PRO A 612 -17.63 43.62 -13.91
N LEU A 613 -17.54 42.93 -12.78
CA LEU A 613 -18.38 41.76 -12.51
C LEU A 613 -19.86 42.14 -12.57
N VAL A 614 -20.66 41.27 -13.20
CA VAL A 614 -22.10 41.53 -13.42
C VAL A 614 -22.86 41.15 -12.17
N GLU A 615 -23.53 42.13 -11.55
CA GLU A 615 -24.46 41.88 -10.45
C GLU A 615 -25.73 41.21 -10.98
N VAL A 616 -26.15 40.14 -10.32
CA VAL A 616 -27.33 39.36 -10.70
C VAL A 616 -28.22 39.07 -9.49
N SER A 617 -29.52 38.95 -9.74
CA SER A 617 -30.46 38.51 -8.72
C SER A 617 -30.46 36.97 -8.59
N TRP A 618 -30.74 36.50 -7.38
CA TRP A 618 -31.05 35.08 -7.17
C TRP A 618 -32.32 34.69 -7.94
N PRO A 619 -32.35 33.54 -8.65
CA PRO A 619 -33.54 33.14 -9.40
C PRO A 619 -34.76 32.93 -8.49
N GLY A 620 -35.92 33.33 -8.96
CA GLY A 620 -37.19 33.12 -8.25
C GLY A 620 -37.58 31.64 -8.18
N GLN A 621 -38.33 31.28 -7.13
CA GLN A 621 -38.88 29.94 -6.93
C GLN A 621 -40.34 29.80 -7.39
N ASP A 622 -40.94 30.90 -7.86
CA ASP A 622 -42.35 30.97 -8.15
C ASP A 622 -42.77 30.09 -9.33
N ARG A 623 -44.03 29.67 -9.30
CA ARG A 623 -44.62 28.87 -10.39
C ARG A 623 -44.62 29.58 -11.73
N ASN A 624 -44.55 30.90 -11.72
CA ASN A 624 -44.53 31.77 -12.90
C ASN A 624 -43.15 31.81 -13.59
N VAL A 625 -42.08 31.38 -12.89
CA VAL A 625 -40.76 31.18 -13.51
C VAL A 625 -40.75 29.83 -14.24
N PRO A 626 -40.32 29.77 -15.51
CA PRO A 626 -40.19 28.52 -16.24
C PRO A 626 -39.38 27.49 -15.44
N ARG A 627 -39.82 26.22 -15.46
CA ARG A 627 -39.26 25.17 -14.61
C ARG A 627 -37.73 25.04 -14.71
N GLN A 628 -37.18 25.29 -15.90
CA GLN A 628 -35.73 25.24 -16.18
C GLN A 628 -34.92 26.44 -15.65
N HIS A 629 -35.57 27.53 -15.24
CA HIS A 629 -34.93 28.73 -14.69
C HIS A 629 -35.26 28.95 -13.21
N ARG A 630 -35.93 27.98 -12.58
CA ARG A 630 -36.38 28.08 -11.20
C ARG A 630 -35.31 27.53 -10.26
N ALA A 631 -34.90 28.34 -9.28
CA ALA A 631 -34.03 27.89 -8.20
C ALA A 631 -34.72 26.82 -7.34
N ARG A 632 -33.95 25.86 -6.85
CA ARG A 632 -34.43 24.78 -5.96
C ARG A 632 -34.37 25.17 -4.50
N SER A 633 -33.50 26.12 -4.14
CA SER A 633 -33.42 26.71 -2.79
C SER A 633 -33.45 28.25 -2.86
N GLY A 634 -33.80 28.87 -1.72
CA GLY A 634 -33.78 30.33 -1.59
C GLY A 634 -32.34 30.85 -1.51
N ALA A 635 -32.18 32.16 -1.70
CA ALA A 635 -30.87 32.80 -1.59
C ALA A 635 -30.26 32.53 -0.20
N PRO A 636 -29.01 32.04 -0.11
CA PRO A 636 -28.35 31.77 1.17
C PRO A 636 -28.03 33.03 1.98
N SER A 637 -27.97 34.19 1.32
CA SER A 637 -27.71 35.51 1.90
C SER A 637 -28.50 36.59 1.16
N SER A 638 -28.39 37.84 1.62
CA SER A 638 -29.02 38.99 0.98
C SER A 638 -28.32 39.46 -0.31
N GLY A 639 -27.17 38.88 -0.66
CA GLY A 639 -26.29 39.41 -1.71
C GLY A 639 -25.60 40.73 -1.31
N PRO A 640 -25.08 41.51 -2.28
CA PRO A 640 -25.24 41.34 -3.73
C PRO A 640 -24.51 40.10 -4.28
N PHE A 641 -25.01 39.53 -5.38
CA PHE A 641 -24.39 38.38 -6.04
C PHE A 641 -23.77 38.78 -7.38
N TYR A 642 -22.55 38.33 -7.64
CA TYR A 642 -21.82 38.61 -8.87
C TYR A 642 -21.58 37.33 -9.65
N GLU A 643 -21.93 37.31 -10.94
CA GLU A 643 -21.76 36.12 -11.78
C GLU A 643 -20.28 35.92 -12.15
N LEU A 644 -19.75 34.72 -11.87
CA LEU A 644 -18.41 34.31 -12.27
C LEU A 644 -18.43 33.40 -13.51
N GLY A 645 -19.50 32.63 -13.68
CA GLY A 645 -19.64 31.65 -14.76
C GLY A 645 -20.71 30.62 -14.45
N THR A 646 -20.51 29.38 -14.88
CA THR A 646 -21.43 28.26 -14.65
C THR A 646 -20.72 27.04 -14.10
N TRP A 647 -21.40 26.29 -13.23
CA TRP A 647 -20.91 25.02 -12.72
C TRP A 647 -22.04 24.00 -12.59
N MET A 648 -21.88 22.84 -13.23
CA MET A 648 -22.88 21.76 -13.30
C MET A 648 -24.29 22.30 -13.63
N SER A 649 -24.41 23.03 -14.75
CA SER A 649 -25.68 23.58 -15.25
C SER A 649 -26.36 24.64 -14.35
N SER A 650 -25.66 25.18 -13.35
CA SER A 650 -26.11 26.33 -12.52
C SER A 650 -25.15 27.50 -12.65
N ARG A 651 -25.60 28.73 -12.40
CA ARG A 651 -24.67 29.87 -12.36
C ARG A 651 -23.83 29.81 -11.08
N LEU A 652 -22.52 30.04 -11.23
CA LEU A 652 -21.59 30.19 -10.13
C LEU A 652 -21.52 31.68 -9.77
N LEU A 653 -21.92 32.00 -8.54
CA LEU A 653 -22.09 33.34 -8.03
C LEU A 653 -21.15 33.61 -6.86
N LEU A 654 -20.57 34.80 -6.81
CA LEU A 654 -19.82 35.33 -5.68
C LEU A 654 -20.73 36.25 -4.85
N ASP A 655 -20.87 35.98 -3.56
CA ASP A 655 -21.51 36.91 -2.62
C ASP A 655 -20.54 38.04 -2.27
N GLY A 656 -20.90 39.27 -2.67
CA GLY A 656 -20.09 40.46 -2.45
C GLY A 656 -19.82 40.78 -0.98
N SER A 657 -20.76 40.43 -0.11
CA SER A 657 -20.70 40.76 1.32
C SER A 657 -19.85 39.78 2.12
N THR A 658 -19.89 38.49 1.77
CA THR A 658 -19.24 37.41 2.52
C THR A 658 -18.05 36.77 1.82
N GLY A 659 -17.84 37.03 0.52
CA GLY A 659 -16.81 36.40 -0.29
C GLY A 659 -17.08 34.92 -0.62
N ARG A 660 -18.25 34.39 -0.23
CA ARG A 660 -18.64 32.98 -0.44
C ARG A 660 -19.10 32.75 -1.88
N LEU A 661 -18.93 31.52 -2.34
CA LEU A 661 -19.39 31.07 -3.64
C LEU A 661 -20.65 30.21 -3.52
N TYR A 662 -21.63 30.52 -4.36
CA TYR A 662 -22.89 29.82 -4.43
C TYR A 662 -23.23 29.38 -5.85
N ARG A 663 -23.89 28.24 -5.97
CA ARG A 663 -24.64 27.84 -7.16
C ARG A 663 -26.09 28.30 -7.00
N ASP A 664 -26.65 28.92 -8.03
CA ASP A 664 -28.02 29.43 -8.00
C ASP A 664 -29.11 28.34 -8.06
N THR A 665 -28.71 27.07 -8.07
CA THR A 665 -29.54 25.85 -7.99
C THR A 665 -30.51 25.63 -9.16
N THR A 666 -30.40 26.37 -10.27
CA THR A 666 -31.25 26.14 -11.45
C THR A 666 -30.98 24.80 -12.13
N GLY A 667 -29.77 24.26 -11.94
CA GLY A 667 -29.32 22.98 -12.51
C GLY A 667 -29.89 21.73 -11.82
N GLY A 668 -30.69 21.88 -10.75
CA GLY A 668 -31.48 20.78 -10.18
C GLY A 668 -31.07 20.33 -8.78
N SER A 669 -29.83 20.54 -8.35
CA SER A 669 -29.41 20.31 -6.96
C SER A 669 -29.93 21.43 -6.05
N PRO A 670 -30.54 21.13 -4.89
CA PRO A 670 -31.02 22.13 -3.94
C PRO A 670 -29.90 22.75 -3.10
N ASP A 671 -28.70 22.18 -3.10
CA ASP A 671 -27.57 22.65 -2.30
C ASP A 671 -26.84 23.81 -3.01
N PRO A 672 -26.90 25.03 -2.46
CA PRO A 672 -26.30 26.18 -3.11
C PRO A 672 -24.80 26.33 -2.83
N VAL A 673 -24.21 25.61 -1.87
CA VAL A 673 -22.82 25.90 -1.43
C VAL A 673 -21.81 25.41 -2.47
N ALA A 674 -20.95 26.31 -2.96
CA ALA A 674 -19.83 25.96 -3.83
C ALA A 674 -18.47 26.10 -3.15
N GLY A 675 -18.31 27.13 -2.30
CA GLY A 675 -17.07 27.42 -1.58
C GLY A 675 -17.28 28.51 -0.55
N THR A 676 -16.48 28.51 0.52
CA THR A 676 -16.52 29.54 1.57
C THR A 676 -15.61 30.73 1.27
N SER A 677 -14.70 30.59 0.31
CA SER A 677 -13.93 31.69 -0.29
C SER A 677 -13.42 31.31 -1.68
N LEU A 678 -13.01 32.30 -2.49
CA LEU A 678 -12.37 32.07 -3.78
C LEU A 678 -11.08 31.24 -3.65
N ALA A 679 -10.26 31.55 -2.64
CA ALA A 679 -9.00 30.85 -2.42
C ALA A 679 -9.21 29.36 -2.12
N GLN A 680 -10.13 29.02 -1.20
CA GLN A 680 -10.42 27.62 -0.86
C GLN A 680 -11.04 26.87 -2.04
N PHE A 681 -12.01 27.48 -2.74
CA PHE A 681 -12.65 26.89 -3.91
C PHE A 681 -11.62 26.53 -4.99
N PHE A 682 -10.76 27.49 -5.37
CA PHE A 682 -9.76 27.25 -6.41
C PHE A 682 -8.64 26.30 -5.96
N THR A 683 -8.30 26.24 -4.66
CA THR A 683 -7.41 25.19 -4.14
C THR A 683 -8.01 23.81 -4.34
N MET A 684 -9.29 23.59 -4.02
CA MET A 684 -9.96 22.30 -4.20
C MET A 684 -10.05 21.92 -5.68
N VAL A 685 -10.45 22.86 -6.54
CA VAL A 685 -10.48 22.68 -8.01
C VAL A 685 -9.12 22.24 -8.53
N ARG A 686 -8.05 22.91 -8.07
CA ARG A 686 -6.68 22.64 -8.53
C ARG A 686 -6.12 21.31 -8.00
N LEU A 687 -6.44 20.92 -6.77
CA LEU A 687 -6.11 19.60 -6.23
C LEU A 687 -6.81 18.48 -6.99
N TYR A 688 -8.07 18.69 -7.38
CA TYR A 688 -8.80 17.70 -8.19
C TYR A 688 -8.18 17.56 -9.60
N ASP A 689 -7.76 18.66 -10.22
CA ASP A 689 -7.00 18.61 -11.48
C ASP A 689 -5.68 17.85 -11.30
N GLU A 690 -4.96 18.11 -10.20
CA GLU A 690 -3.70 17.41 -9.91
C GLU A 690 -3.92 15.92 -9.70
N PHE A 691 -4.98 15.53 -8.97
CA PHE A 691 -5.39 14.14 -8.83
C PHE A 691 -5.65 13.49 -10.19
N ARG A 692 -6.44 14.14 -11.06
CA ARG A 692 -6.76 13.62 -12.41
C ARG A 692 -5.53 13.47 -13.32
N ARG A 693 -4.55 14.36 -13.18
CA ARG A 693 -3.31 14.35 -13.97
C ARG A 693 -2.22 13.47 -13.37
N THR A 694 -2.40 13.05 -12.12
CA THR A 694 -1.46 12.15 -11.47
C THR A 694 -1.68 10.76 -12.04
N HIS A 695 -0.59 10.19 -12.54
CA HIS A 695 -0.60 8.80 -12.98
C HIS A 695 -0.52 7.88 -11.77
N PHE A 696 -1.50 6.99 -11.58
CA PHE A 696 -1.52 6.01 -10.51
C PHE A 696 -1.35 4.61 -11.09
N PRO A 697 -0.14 4.01 -11.00
CA PRO A 697 0.14 2.72 -11.61
C PRO A 697 -0.58 1.53 -10.96
N TYR A 698 -1.14 1.70 -9.76
CA TYR A 698 -1.85 0.67 -9.03
C TYR A 698 -3.29 1.12 -8.68
N VAL A 699 -4.16 0.17 -8.34
CA VAL A 699 -5.53 0.51 -7.91
C VAL A 699 -5.54 1.03 -6.47
N THR A 700 -4.62 0.51 -5.66
CA THR A 700 -4.49 0.82 -4.23
C THR A 700 -3.94 2.22 -4.00
N ASP A 701 -2.90 2.64 -4.72
CA ASP A 701 -2.35 4.00 -4.60
C ASP A 701 -3.32 5.05 -5.16
N HIS A 702 -4.05 4.76 -6.24
CA HIS A 702 -5.15 5.59 -6.72
C HIS A 702 -6.23 5.77 -5.64
N LYS A 703 -6.63 4.67 -4.98
CA LYS A 703 -7.61 4.71 -3.89
C LYS A 703 -7.10 5.55 -2.71
N ASP A 704 -5.85 5.36 -2.29
CA ASP A 704 -5.25 6.13 -1.21
C ASP A 704 -5.20 7.63 -1.55
N ALA A 705 -4.86 7.97 -2.79
CA ALA A 705 -4.87 9.34 -3.27
C ALA A 705 -6.28 9.96 -3.27
N ARG A 706 -7.29 9.21 -3.69
CA ARG A 706 -8.70 9.66 -3.65
C ARG A 706 -9.18 9.89 -2.23
N ASP A 707 -8.89 8.97 -1.32
CA ASP A 707 -9.26 9.08 0.10
C ASP A 707 -8.58 10.30 0.75
N ASN A 708 -7.32 10.57 0.40
CA ASN A 708 -6.60 11.75 0.88
C ASN A 708 -7.09 13.06 0.21
N LEU A 709 -7.46 13.04 -1.07
CA LEU A 709 -8.08 14.20 -1.73
C LEU A 709 -9.38 14.62 -1.03
N ALA A 710 -10.24 13.65 -0.66
CA ALA A 710 -11.45 13.93 0.09
C ALA A 710 -11.15 14.54 1.47
N ARG A 711 -10.15 14.01 2.19
CA ARG A 711 -9.68 14.57 3.48
C ARG A 711 -9.13 15.98 3.34
N TRP A 712 -8.32 16.24 2.31
CA TRP A 712 -7.77 17.57 2.06
C TRP A 712 -8.87 18.57 1.73
N CYS A 713 -9.84 18.19 0.91
CA CYS A 713 -11.02 19.01 0.63
C CYS A 713 -11.79 19.34 1.92
N GLU A 714 -12.00 18.37 2.81
CA GLU A 714 -12.62 18.61 4.12
C GLU A 714 -11.78 19.50 5.04
N GLN A 715 -10.45 19.38 5.00
CA GLN A 715 -9.53 20.25 5.74
C GLN A 715 -9.51 21.69 5.18
N ILE A 716 -9.62 21.85 3.87
CA ILE A 716 -9.59 23.14 3.16
C ILE A 716 -10.90 23.90 3.37
N ASP A 717 -12.03 23.24 3.11
CA ASP A 717 -13.36 23.81 3.19
C ASP A 717 -14.38 22.76 3.61
N HIS A 718 -14.52 22.61 4.93
CA HIS A 718 -15.43 21.65 5.56
C HIS A 718 -16.90 21.81 5.14
N ALA A 719 -17.34 23.05 4.87
CA ALA A 719 -18.72 23.31 4.48
C ALA A 719 -18.97 22.95 3.02
N ALA A 720 -18.06 23.35 2.13
CA ALA A 720 -18.18 23.04 0.71
C ALA A 720 -17.92 21.55 0.40
N SER A 721 -16.95 20.91 1.07
CA SER A 721 -16.62 19.50 0.81
C SER A 721 -17.77 18.53 1.11
N ARG A 722 -18.71 18.93 1.97
CA ARG A 722 -19.91 18.16 2.33
C ARG A 722 -21.13 18.54 1.50
N ALA A 723 -21.00 19.55 0.65
CA ALA A 723 -22.06 19.95 -0.26
C ALA A 723 -22.25 18.87 -1.34
N GLU A 724 -23.49 18.64 -1.76
CA GLU A 724 -23.85 17.55 -2.70
C GLU A 724 -22.97 17.54 -3.96
N THR A 725 -22.69 18.73 -4.50
CA THR A 725 -21.84 18.93 -5.68
C THR A 725 -20.44 18.38 -5.52
N TRP A 726 -19.77 18.69 -4.40
CA TRP A 726 -18.41 18.24 -4.13
C TRP A 726 -18.37 16.76 -3.74
N THR A 727 -19.38 16.28 -2.99
CA THR A 727 -19.51 14.85 -2.69
C THR A 727 -19.57 14.02 -3.98
N LEU A 728 -20.38 14.43 -4.98
CA LEU A 728 -20.43 13.76 -6.29
C LEU A 728 -19.07 13.74 -6.99
N ILE A 729 -18.32 14.85 -6.96
CA ILE A 729 -16.98 14.94 -7.54
C ILE A 729 -16.00 13.98 -6.86
N LEU A 730 -16.00 13.96 -5.53
CA LEU A 730 -15.06 13.20 -4.71
C LEU A 730 -15.37 11.69 -4.67
N GLU A 731 -16.65 11.31 -4.83
CA GLU A 731 -17.08 9.92 -4.95
C GLU A 731 -16.81 9.32 -6.34
N GLY A 732 -16.33 10.12 -7.30
CA GLY A 732 -15.92 9.66 -8.62
C GLY A 732 -17.06 9.59 -9.63
N HIS A 733 -17.99 10.54 -9.61
CA HIS A 733 -18.98 10.70 -10.68
C HIS A 733 -18.28 10.82 -12.04
N ASP A 734 -18.74 10.03 -13.02
CA ASP A 734 -18.26 10.06 -14.40
C ASP A 734 -18.80 11.32 -15.08
N PHE A 735 -17.97 12.35 -15.16
CA PHE A 735 -18.30 13.55 -15.91
C PHE A 735 -18.09 13.24 -17.39
N GLU A 736 -19.12 13.43 -18.22
CA GLU A 736 -19.01 13.37 -19.68
C GLU A 736 -18.21 14.58 -20.23
N ASP A 737 -17.02 14.85 -19.68
CA ASP A 737 -16.13 15.93 -20.10
C ASP A 737 -15.06 15.41 -21.06
N SER A 738 -14.61 16.27 -21.97
CA SER A 738 -13.61 15.93 -23.00
C SER A 738 -12.21 15.67 -22.42
N THR A 739 -12.03 15.86 -21.13
CA THR A 739 -10.76 15.71 -20.40
C THR A 739 -10.67 14.39 -19.63
N TRP A 740 -11.70 13.54 -19.72
CA TRP A 740 -11.81 12.29 -18.96
C TRP A 740 -11.00 11.16 -19.63
N ASP A 741 -9.68 11.14 -19.42
CA ASP A 741 -8.92 9.91 -19.05
C ASP A 741 -7.41 10.17 -18.91
N LEU A 742 -6.88 10.19 -17.67
CA LEU A 742 -5.44 10.00 -17.44
C LEU A 742 -5.10 9.23 -16.14
N ALA A 743 -6.08 8.77 -15.36
CA ALA A 743 -5.82 8.14 -14.06
C ALA A 743 -6.50 6.78 -13.82
N SER A 744 -7.43 6.34 -14.68
CA SER A 744 -8.30 5.18 -14.37
C SER A 744 -8.28 4.07 -15.41
N TYR A 745 -7.11 3.61 -15.83
CA TYR A 745 -6.98 2.31 -16.50
C TYR A 745 -6.40 1.26 -15.55
N GLY A 746 -7.04 1.10 -14.39
CA GLY A 746 -7.03 -0.15 -13.63
C GLY A 746 -8.25 -0.95 -14.05
N LEU A 747 -8.04 -2.06 -14.76
CA LEU A 747 -9.10 -3.02 -15.02
C LEU A 747 -9.78 -3.42 -13.70
N GLU A 748 -11.11 -3.54 -13.74
CA GLU A 748 -12.03 -4.04 -12.70
C GLU A 748 -12.59 -3.00 -11.71
N TRP A 749 -13.68 -2.33 -12.13
CA TRP A 749 -14.84 -2.13 -11.24
C TRP A 749 -15.60 -3.46 -11.14
N VAL A 750 -15.39 -4.24 -10.07
CA VAL A 750 -16.38 -5.05 -9.31
C VAL A 750 -15.79 -5.38 -7.94
#